data_AF-G1FGT9-F1
#
_entry.id   AF-G1FGT9-F1
#
_cell.length_a   1.000
_cell.length_b   1.000
_cell.length_c   1.000
_cell.angle_alpha   90.00
_cell.angle_beta   90.00
_cell.angle_gamma   90.00
#
_symmetry.space_group_name_H-M   'P 1'
#
loop_
_entity.id
_entity.type
_entity.pdbx_description
1 polymer ?
#
loop_
_entity_poly.entity_id
_entity_poly.type
_entity_poly.pdbx_seq_one_letter_code
_entity_poly.pdbx_strand_id
1 'polypeptide(L)'
;MQESVLDQEAEKLKMKEENAVAAKEYDASSITVLEGLQAVRERPGMYVGDTSVAGLHQLVYEVVDNCIDEAMAGYCTAIYVNLNKDGSASIEDNGRGIPIQKHEKESIRQGRDVSALEVVMTILHAGGKFDKNTYKVSGGLHGVGVSCVNALSKKFVAEVFKNGNVYEMEFSKGKPQTPLKVTGTTDKRGTKITFWPDETIMTATNFDYDILAKRLRELAFLNRGINIYFHDERSEEKDDVNFCYAGGINSFVSYLNENKQPLFPTPIYIKGVREGGDGPVEVEISMQWNDTFNEVVFSYVNNISTRHGGTHFSGFSAALTRVLNSYIKAHNILKNDKIGITGDDMREGLTAVISVKVPNPQFEGQTKQRLGNSDVGSIVQQVVGEELTTILDENPSIAKAISEKAILAAHAREAARKARDLTLRKSALDSARLPGKLTDCQEKDPAFCEIYIVEGDSAGGSAKMGRDRRFQAILPIRGKILNVEKARLDKVLANQEVGTMIAALGCGIGTDGFNLEKLRYHKIIIMTDADVDGSHIRTLLLTFFYRNMPALIENQFVYIAQPPLYKVTRKKKSQYIHSEKEMDDYLTDLGLSDISFKLEGKEDVLDEAERKTLVQMILEAESFAIRLERKGISFREFISAKNAEGRLPQFQIDLADGVRFVYSTSEFEALKKADEVRQRSIHEETIREIPVEELTEEMKIFKPKRLHFIELYEENSLRDLQEKLSRYGLMLEDYSVARKNLITVKEDEGREHPFATLKEIGDFIRANGRKGIEIQRYKGLGEMNADQLWETTMDPAKRTLVKITLEDVVAADQMFTMLMGEEVAPRRVFIEKHALSVENLDI
;
A
#
# COMPACT_ATOMS: atom_id res chain seq x y z
N MET A 1 -26.23 -24.13 61.95
CA MET A 1 -25.44 -23.08 61.27
C MET A 1 -24.42 -23.63 60.28
N GLN A 2 -23.96 -24.89 60.38
CA GLN A 2 -23.15 -25.51 59.31
C GLN A 2 -23.99 -26.19 58.21
N GLU A 3 -25.20 -26.68 58.50
CA GLU A 3 -26.10 -27.25 57.48
C GLU A 3 -26.68 -26.20 56.51
N SER A 4 -26.97 -24.98 56.97
CA SER A 4 -27.55 -23.93 56.13
C SER A 4 -26.55 -23.30 55.13
N VAL A 5 -25.25 -23.48 55.36
CA VAL A 5 -24.20 -22.99 54.45
C VAL A 5 -23.93 -24.02 53.35
N LEU A 6 -23.98 -25.31 53.69
CA LEU A 6 -23.86 -26.41 52.73
C LEU A 6 -25.04 -26.45 51.75
N ASP A 7 -26.27 -26.14 52.20
CA ASP A 7 -27.44 -26.07 51.31
C ASP A 7 -27.38 -24.87 50.35
N GLN A 8 -26.84 -23.73 50.79
CA GLN A 8 -26.65 -22.55 49.93
C GLN A 8 -25.49 -22.71 48.93
N GLU A 9 -24.44 -23.46 49.28
CA GLU A 9 -23.39 -23.85 48.33
C GLU A 9 -23.89 -24.90 47.33
N ALA A 10 -24.75 -25.83 47.77
CA ALA A 10 -25.38 -26.82 46.90
C ALA A 10 -26.38 -26.20 45.90
N GLU A 11 -27.15 -25.19 46.30
CA GLU A 11 -28.00 -24.41 45.36
C GLU A 11 -27.18 -23.57 44.38
N LYS A 12 -26.04 -22.98 44.81
CA LYS A 12 -25.12 -22.27 43.90
C LYS A 12 -24.39 -23.20 42.93
N LEU A 13 -24.09 -24.44 43.34
CA LEU A 13 -23.54 -25.48 42.46
C LEU A 13 -24.59 -25.97 41.46
N LYS A 14 -25.85 -26.16 41.88
CA LYS A 14 -26.96 -26.48 40.97
C LYS A 14 -27.25 -25.36 39.95
N MET A 15 -27.23 -24.09 40.37
CA MET A 15 -27.37 -22.95 39.44
C MET A 15 -26.15 -22.78 38.51
N LYS A 16 -24.97 -23.28 38.87
CA LYS A 16 -23.79 -23.33 37.97
C LYS A 16 -23.88 -24.49 36.99
N GLU A 17 -24.49 -25.61 37.36
CA GLU A 17 -24.74 -26.74 36.46
C GLU A 17 -25.90 -26.50 35.48
N GLU A 18 -26.89 -25.66 35.82
CA GLU A 18 -27.97 -25.27 34.89
C GLU A 18 -27.54 -24.28 33.78
N ASN A 19 -26.33 -23.73 33.85
CA ASN A 19 -25.68 -23.01 32.75
C ASN A 19 -24.62 -23.87 32.03
N ALA A 20 -24.67 -25.20 32.18
CA ALA A 20 -24.03 -26.08 31.24
C ALA A 20 -24.71 -25.88 29.88
N VAL A 21 -23.97 -25.25 28.95
CA VAL A 21 -24.31 -25.16 27.52
C VAL A 21 -24.96 -26.46 27.12
N ALA A 22 -26.27 -26.43 26.84
CA ALA A 22 -27.00 -27.59 26.35
C ALA A 22 -26.18 -28.17 25.21
N ALA A 23 -25.60 -29.35 25.42
CA ALA A 23 -24.84 -30.04 24.41
C ALA A 23 -25.82 -30.31 23.26
N LYS A 24 -25.80 -29.46 22.23
CA LYS A 24 -26.50 -29.72 20.98
C LYS A 24 -26.01 -31.09 20.52
N GLU A 25 -26.90 -32.08 20.53
CA GLU A 25 -26.60 -33.39 19.95
C GLU A 25 -26.13 -33.15 18.52
N TYR A 26 -24.91 -33.62 18.20
CA TYR A 26 -24.36 -33.54 16.85
C TYR A 26 -25.09 -34.55 15.96
N ASP A 27 -26.25 -34.14 15.48
CA ASP A 27 -27.14 -34.90 14.61
C ASP A 27 -27.05 -34.42 13.15
N ALA A 28 -27.83 -35.02 12.26
CA ALA A 28 -27.85 -34.62 10.85
C ALA A 28 -28.28 -33.15 10.65
N SER A 29 -29.06 -32.57 11.57
CA SER A 29 -29.48 -31.16 11.51
C SER A 29 -28.35 -30.18 11.87
N SER A 30 -27.28 -30.68 12.50
CA SER A 30 -26.05 -29.92 12.79
C SER A 30 -25.17 -29.72 11.54
N ILE A 31 -25.40 -30.47 10.47
CA ILE A 31 -24.71 -30.28 9.18
C ILE A 31 -25.37 -29.14 8.41
N THR A 32 -24.73 -27.98 8.40
CA THR A 32 -25.19 -26.82 7.63
C THR A 32 -24.57 -26.84 6.23
N VAL A 33 -25.40 -26.98 5.19
CA VAL A 33 -24.97 -26.84 3.79
C VAL A 33 -25.14 -25.37 3.39
N LEU A 34 -24.03 -24.73 3.02
CA LEU A 34 -24.05 -23.36 2.49
C LEU A 34 -24.27 -23.40 0.98
N GLU A 35 -25.44 -22.99 0.52
CA GLU A 35 -25.79 -23.01 -0.90
C GLU A 35 -25.36 -21.72 -1.62
N GLY A 36 -24.87 -21.88 -2.86
CA GLY A 36 -24.53 -20.76 -3.75
C GLY A 36 -23.49 -19.80 -3.15
N LEU A 37 -23.79 -18.50 -3.23
CA LEU A 37 -22.89 -17.43 -2.76
C LEU A 37 -22.87 -17.24 -1.24
N GLN A 38 -23.71 -17.96 -0.48
CA GLN A 38 -23.67 -17.90 0.98
C GLN A 38 -22.33 -18.43 1.53
N ALA A 39 -21.77 -19.45 0.89
CA ALA A 39 -20.46 -19.99 1.25
C ALA A 39 -19.34 -18.93 1.15
N VAL A 40 -19.40 -18.07 0.13
CA VAL A 40 -18.43 -16.98 -0.06
C VAL A 40 -18.57 -15.93 1.03
N ARG A 41 -19.79 -15.57 1.41
CA ARG A 41 -20.05 -14.54 2.44
C ARG A 41 -19.66 -14.98 3.85
N GLU A 42 -19.86 -16.26 4.19
CA GLU A 42 -19.50 -16.81 5.51
C GLU A 42 -17.99 -17.10 5.63
N ARG A 43 -17.31 -17.38 4.50
CA ARG A 43 -15.89 -17.73 4.44
C ARG A 43 -15.14 -16.93 3.36
N PRO A 44 -15.14 -15.59 3.42
CA PRO A 44 -14.57 -14.75 2.36
C PRO A 44 -13.08 -14.99 2.12
N GLY A 45 -12.30 -15.22 3.19
CA GLY A 45 -10.85 -15.44 3.09
C GLY A 45 -10.47 -16.65 2.22
N MET A 46 -11.33 -17.66 2.09
CA MET A 46 -11.07 -18.80 1.19
C MET A 46 -11.11 -18.41 -0.30
N TYR A 47 -11.82 -17.35 -0.65
CA TYR A 47 -12.06 -16.93 -2.03
C TYR A 47 -11.24 -15.70 -2.43
N VAL A 48 -11.11 -14.73 -1.54
CA VAL A 48 -10.43 -13.44 -1.80
C VAL A 48 -9.16 -13.23 -0.94
N GLY A 49 -8.74 -14.25 -0.17
CA GLY A 49 -7.54 -14.23 0.66
C GLY A 49 -7.81 -13.70 2.07
N ASP A 50 -8.18 -12.43 2.19
CA ASP A 50 -8.58 -11.80 3.45
C ASP A 50 -9.74 -10.81 3.26
N THR A 51 -10.18 -10.14 4.33
CA THR A 51 -11.24 -9.11 4.28
C THR A 51 -10.71 -7.71 4.54
N SER A 52 -9.39 -7.54 4.53
CA SER A 52 -8.68 -6.28 4.79
C SER A 52 -8.43 -5.52 3.49
N VAL A 53 -7.45 -4.61 3.51
CA VAL A 53 -7.04 -3.83 2.34
C VAL A 53 -6.72 -4.76 1.16
N ALA A 54 -5.93 -5.82 1.36
CA ALA A 54 -5.56 -6.71 0.24
C ALA A 54 -6.78 -7.41 -0.39
N GLY A 55 -7.67 -7.97 0.42
CA GLY A 55 -8.92 -8.59 -0.04
C GLY A 55 -9.86 -7.61 -0.76
N LEU A 56 -9.94 -6.35 -0.29
CA LEU A 56 -10.73 -5.30 -0.95
C LEU A 56 -10.23 -5.03 -2.38
N HIS A 57 -8.92 -4.91 -2.55
CA HIS A 57 -8.31 -4.66 -3.85
C HIS A 57 -8.41 -5.88 -4.77
N GLN A 58 -8.38 -7.08 -4.21
CA GLN A 58 -8.61 -8.31 -4.96
C GLN A 58 -9.97 -8.29 -5.68
N LEU A 59 -11.01 -7.68 -5.11
CA LEU A 59 -12.31 -7.54 -5.77
C LEU A 59 -12.22 -6.77 -7.10
N VAL A 60 -11.44 -5.69 -7.12
CA VAL A 60 -11.19 -4.91 -8.33
C VAL A 60 -10.39 -5.75 -9.34
N TYR A 61 -9.36 -6.46 -8.87
CA TYR A 61 -8.51 -7.29 -9.72
C TYR A 61 -9.30 -8.40 -10.42
N GLU A 62 -10.23 -9.06 -9.74
CA GLU A 62 -11.06 -10.11 -10.35
C GLU A 62 -11.93 -9.57 -11.50
N VAL A 63 -12.38 -8.32 -11.43
CA VAL A 63 -13.14 -7.69 -12.51
C VAL A 63 -12.20 -7.29 -13.66
N VAL A 64 -11.10 -6.61 -13.34
CA VAL A 64 -10.11 -6.17 -14.34
C VAL A 64 -9.49 -7.35 -15.09
N ASP A 65 -9.19 -8.46 -14.41
CA ASP A 65 -8.63 -9.67 -15.02
C ASP A 65 -9.58 -10.27 -16.07
N ASN A 66 -10.90 -10.17 -15.86
CA ASN A 66 -11.88 -10.58 -16.90
C ASN A 66 -11.82 -9.66 -18.13
N CYS A 67 -11.65 -8.36 -17.93
CA CYS A 67 -11.48 -7.40 -19.03
C CYS A 67 -10.17 -7.65 -19.80
N ILE A 68 -9.10 -8.02 -19.09
CA ILE A 68 -7.82 -8.42 -19.68
C ILE A 68 -7.94 -9.73 -20.46
N ASP A 69 -8.71 -10.71 -19.97
CA ASP A 69 -8.97 -11.94 -20.73
C ASP A 69 -9.69 -11.65 -22.07
N GLU A 70 -10.62 -10.69 -22.12
CA GLU A 70 -11.22 -10.21 -23.38
C GLU A 70 -10.20 -9.50 -24.29
N ALA A 71 -9.25 -8.77 -23.70
CA ALA A 71 -8.17 -8.12 -24.43
C ALA A 71 -7.18 -9.13 -25.02
N MET A 72 -6.80 -10.16 -24.25
CA MET A 72 -5.97 -11.27 -24.71
C MET A 72 -6.62 -12.07 -25.83
N ALA A 73 -7.95 -12.16 -25.84
CA ALA A 73 -8.71 -12.75 -26.93
C ALA A 73 -8.81 -11.84 -28.18
N GLY A 74 -8.31 -10.60 -28.10
CA GLY A 74 -8.24 -9.65 -29.22
C GLY A 74 -9.49 -8.80 -29.42
N TYR A 75 -10.41 -8.76 -28.46
CA TYR A 75 -11.69 -8.05 -28.60
C TYR A 75 -11.79 -6.75 -27.81
N CYS A 76 -10.91 -6.54 -26.84
CA CYS A 76 -10.85 -5.34 -25.98
C CYS A 76 -9.53 -4.60 -26.22
N THR A 77 -9.60 -3.27 -26.29
CA THR A 77 -8.46 -2.37 -26.46
C THR A 77 -8.37 -1.28 -25.39
N ALA A 78 -9.45 -1.06 -24.63
CA ALA A 78 -9.55 -0.04 -23.61
C ALA A 78 -10.32 -0.55 -22.39
N ILE A 79 -9.76 -0.31 -21.22
CA ILE A 79 -10.35 -0.61 -19.91
C ILE A 79 -10.37 0.70 -19.11
N TYR A 80 -11.50 1.01 -18.49
CA TYR A 80 -11.70 2.18 -17.65
C TYR A 80 -11.95 1.72 -16.22
N VAL A 81 -11.15 2.20 -15.27
CA VAL A 81 -11.28 1.90 -13.85
C VAL A 81 -11.47 3.21 -13.11
N ASN A 82 -12.62 3.35 -12.45
CA ASN A 82 -12.99 4.56 -11.71
C ASN A 82 -13.24 4.22 -10.24
N LEU A 83 -12.67 5.02 -9.35
CA LEU A 83 -13.03 5.05 -7.93
C LEU A 83 -13.98 6.22 -7.71
N ASN A 84 -15.22 5.92 -7.33
CA ASN A 84 -16.30 6.90 -7.31
C ASN A 84 -16.39 7.59 -5.93
N LYS A 85 -16.95 8.81 -5.89
CA LYS A 85 -17.14 9.60 -4.65
C LYS A 85 -17.98 8.89 -3.57
N ASP A 86 -18.84 7.97 -3.97
CA ASP A 86 -19.73 7.23 -3.08
C ASP A 86 -19.10 5.94 -2.49
N GLY A 87 -17.79 5.73 -2.72
CA GLY A 87 -17.04 4.58 -2.22
C GLY A 87 -17.16 3.32 -3.08
N SER A 88 -17.79 3.38 -4.26
CA SER A 88 -17.79 2.27 -5.22
C SER A 88 -16.60 2.29 -6.18
N ALA A 89 -16.36 1.12 -6.79
CA ALA A 89 -15.47 0.99 -7.93
C ALA A 89 -16.28 0.62 -9.18
N SER A 90 -16.02 1.31 -10.30
CA SER A 90 -16.57 1.01 -11.61
C SER A 90 -15.47 0.56 -12.56
N ILE A 91 -15.68 -0.57 -13.25
CA ILE A 91 -14.77 -1.10 -14.25
C ILE A 91 -15.55 -1.32 -15.55
N GLU A 92 -15.14 -0.66 -16.63
CA GLU A 92 -15.74 -0.76 -17.98
C GLU A 92 -14.69 -1.26 -18.98
N ASP A 93 -15.07 -2.22 -19.83
CA ASP A 93 -14.28 -2.64 -20.99
C ASP A 93 -15.02 -2.37 -22.30
N ASN A 94 -14.27 -2.34 -23.41
CA ASN A 94 -14.83 -2.27 -24.76
C ASN A 94 -14.81 -3.63 -25.51
N GLY A 95 -14.87 -4.73 -24.75
CA GLY A 95 -14.84 -6.12 -25.25
C GLY A 95 -16.14 -6.54 -25.94
N ARG A 96 -16.43 -7.86 -25.98
CA ARG A 96 -17.64 -8.39 -26.64
C ARG A 96 -18.94 -8.21 -25.84
N GLY A 97 -18.82 -7.90 -24.54
CA GLY A 97 -19.92 -7.89 -23.59
C GLY A 97 -20.34 -9.29 -23.15
N ILE A 98 -20.60 -9.47 -21.85
CA ILE A 98 -21.08 -10.74 -21.26
C ILE A 98 -22.36 -11.21 -22.00
N PRO A 99 -22.54 -12.53 -22.26
CA PRO A 99 -23.76 -13.03 -22.90
C PRO A 99 -25.04 -12.69 -22.10
N ILE A 100 -26.06 -12.20 -22.80
CA ILE A 100 -27.34 -11.75 -22.22
C ILE A 100 -28.49 -12.73 -22.48
N GLN A 101 -28.25 -13.73 -23.34
CA GLN A 101 -29.25 -14.70 -23.74
C GLN A 101 -29.68 -15.57 -22.57
N LYS A 102 -30.90 -16.13 -22.67
CA LYS A 102 -31.40 -17.13 -21.73
C LYS A 102 -30.46 -18.33 -21.66
N HIS A 103 -30.14 -18.78 -20.45
CA HIS A 103 -29.37 -19.99 -20.21
C HIS A 103 -30.32 -21.16 -19.96
N GLU A 104 -30.54 -22.00 -20.98
CA GLU A 104 -31.60 -23.04 -20.97
C GLU A 104 -31.51 -24.00 -19.78
N LYS A 105 -30.32 -24.53 -19.49
CA LYS A 105 -30.13 -25.52 -18.41
C LYS A 105 -30.49 -24.95 -17.03
N GLU A 106 -30.06 -23.72 -16.76
CA GLU A 106 -30.31 -23.09 -15.46
C GLU A 106 -31.74 -22.55 -15.35
N SER A 107 -32.33 -22.13 -16.48
CA SER A 107 -33.74 -21.75 -16.51
C SER A 107 -34.66 -22.92 -16.17
N ILE A 108 -34.37 -24.11 -16.71
CA ILE A 108 -35.08 -25.35 -16.38
C ILE A 108 -34.90 -25.69 -14.90
N ARG A 109 -33.67 -25.63 -14.39
CA ARG A 109 -33.33 -25.98 -13.00
C ARG A 109 -34.01 -25.07 -11.98
N GLN A 110 -34.08 -23.76 -12.26
CA GLN A 110 -34.66 -22.77 -11.36
C GLN A 110 -36.16 -22.52 -11.60
N GLY A 111 -36.75 -23.14 -12.63
CA GLY A 111 -38.18 -23.00 -12.94
C GLY A 111 -38.61 -21.59 -13.40
N ARG A 112 -37.66 -20.76 -13.84
CA ARG A 112 -37.89 -19.39 -14.35
C ARG A 112 -36.86 -19.07 -15.44
N ASP A 113 -37.13 -18.05 -16.24
CA ASP A 113 -36.14 -17.59 -17.23
C ASP A 113 -34.94 -16.94 -16.50
N VAL A 114 -33.74 -17.49 -16.73
CA VAL A 114 -32.47 -17.01 -16.15
C VAL A 114 -31.52 -16.63 -17.29
N SER A 115 -31.01 -15.42 -17.28
CA SER A 115 -30.04 -14.94 -18.27
C SER A 115 -28.63 -15.50 -18.00
N ALA A 116 -27.80 -15.60 -19.04
CA ALA A 116 -26.40 -16.00 -18.88
C ALA A 116 -25.60 -14.99 -18.03
N LEU A 117 -25.95 -13.70 -18.07
CA LEU A 117 -25.39 -12.69 -17.16
C LEU A 117 -25.70 -13.04 -15.70
N GLU A 118 -26.95 -13.37 -15.39
CA GLU A 118 -27.35 -13.77 -14.03
C GLU A 118 -26.62 -15.03 -13.58
N VAL A 119 -26.46 -16.02 -14.45
CA VAL A 119 -25.72 -17.26 -14.16
C VAL A 119 -24.27 -16.95 -13.76
N VAL A 120 -23.56 -16.14 -14.55
CA VAL A 120 -22.15 -15.78 -14.28
C VAL A 120 -22.01 -14.98 -12.97
N MET A 121 -23.01 -14.16 -12.62
CA MET A 121 -22.96 -13.34 -11.40
C MET A 121 -23.40 -14.07 -10.13
N THR A 122 -24.18 -15.15 -10.22
CA THR A 122 -24.81 -15.80 -9.05
C THR A 122 -24.36 -17.24 -8.81
N ILE A 123 -23.74 -17.90 -9.79
CA ILE A 123 -23.33 -19.30 -9.70
C ILE A 123 -21.80 -19.39 -9.70
N LEU A 124 -21.26 -20.08 -8.69
CA LEU A 124 -19.83 -20.39 -8.63
C LEU A 124 -19.47 -21.41 -9.72
N HIS A 125 -18.28 -21.27 -10.30
CA HIS A 125 -17.79 -22.11 -11.39
C HIS A 125 -18.63 -22.04 -12.67
N ALA A 126 -19.25 -20.89 -12.92
CA ALA A 126 -20.01 -20.63 -14.14
C ALA A 126 -19.28 -19.61 -15.03
N GLY A 127 -18.93 -20.00 -16.26
CA GLY A 127 -18.30 -19.08 -17.22
C GLY A 127 -17.83 -19.76 -18.50
N GLY A 128 -17.57 -18.97 -19.55
CA GLY A 128 -17.08 -19.47 -20.84
C GLY A 128 -15.60 -19.91 -20.83
N LYS A 129 -14.90 -19.73 -19.70
CA LYS A 129 -13.45 -20.01 -19.55
C LYS A 129 -13.13 -21.52 -19.46
N PHE A 130 -14.14 -22.37 -19.28
CA PHE A 130 -13.96 -23.83 -19.27
C PHE A 130 -13.99 -24.46 -20.67
N ASP A 131 -14.37 -23.69 -21.69
CA ASP A 131 -14.38 -24.13 -23.08
C ASP A 131 -13.18 -23.54 -23.83
N LYS A 132 -12.28 -24.40 -24.30
CA LYS A 132 -11.06 -24.03 -25.06
C LYS A 132 -11.37 -23.25 -26.36
N ASN A 133 -12.63 -23.26 -26.82
CA ASN A 133 -13.06 -22.52 -28.00
C ASN A 133 -13.24 -21.01 -27.77
N THR A 134 -13.53 -20.58 -26.54
CA THR A 134 -13.87 -19.17 -26.26
C THR A 134 -12.66 -18.35 -25.81
N TYR A 135 -11.81 -18.94 -24.96
CA TYR A 135 -10.53 -18.37 -24.53
C TYR A 135 -9.43 -19.42 -24.68
N LYS A 136 -8.41 -19.13 -25.50
CA LYS A 136 -7.27 -20.04 -25.70
C LYS A 136 -6.27 -19.99 -24.54
N VAL A 137 -6.15 -18.82 -23.90
CA VAL A 137 -5.32 -18.56 -22.72
C VAL A 137 -6.08 -17.55 -21.86
N SER A 138 -6.22 -17.82 -20.56
CA SER A 138 -6.85 -16.91 -19.60
C SER A 138 -6.17 -16.95 -18.23
N GLY A 139 -6.18 -15.84 -17.50
CA GLY A 139 -5.74 -15.80 -16.10
C GLY A 139 -6.80 -16.37 -15.15
N GLY A 140 -8.09 -16.17 -15.46
CA GLY A 140 -9.19 -16.72 -14.68
C GLY A 140 -9.45 -18.20 -14.97
N LEU A 141 -9.18 -19.10 -14.02
CA LEU A 141 -9.32 -20.56 -14.20
C LEU A 141 -10.56 -21.15 -13.55
N HIS A 142 -11.07 -20.50 -12.51
CA HIS A 142 -12.03 -21.12 -11.59
C HIS A 142 -13.49 -20.72 -11.85
N GLY A 143 -13.75 -19.65 -12.60
CA GLY A 143 -15.11 -19.16 -12.85
C GLY A 143 -15.86 -18.70 -11.60
N VAL A 144 -15.14 -18.21 -10.58
CA VAL A 144 -15.69 -17.74 -9.30
C VAL A 144 -15.46 -16.26 -9.01
N GLY A 145 -14.53 -15.60 -9.73
CA GLY A 145 -14.06 -14.25 -9.39
C GLY A 145 -15.19 -13.22 -9.28
N VAL A 146 -15.90 -12.96 -10.39
CA VAL A 146 -16.94 -11.92 -10.44
C VAL A 146 -18.16 -12.25 -9.56
N SER A 147 -18.48 -13.53 -9.38
CA SER A 147 -19.57 -13.94 -8.50
C SER A 147 -19.20 -13.78 -7.02
N CYS A 148 -17.91 -13.93 -6.66
CA CYS A 148 -17.40 -13.53 -5.34
C CYS A 148 -17.49 -12.02 -5.13
N VAL A 149 -17.16 -11.19 -6.14
CA VAL A 149 -17.32 -9.73 -6.06
C VAL A 149 -18.77 -9.36 -5.79
N ASN A 150 -19.72 -9.95 -6.53
CA ASN A 150 -21.15 -9.76 -6.30
C ASN A 150 -21.57 -10.21 -4.89
N ALA A 151 -21.09 -11.38 -4.43
CA ALA A 151 -21.39 -11.90 -3.09
C ALA A 151 -20.93 -10.98 -1.97
N LEU A 152 -19.74 -10.38 -2.10
CA LEU A 152 -19.09 -9.52 -1.11
C LEU A 152 -19.44 -8.04 -1.23
N SER A 153 -20.41 -7.72 -2.10
CA SER A 153 -20.88 -6.36 -2.31
C SER A 153 -22.27 -6.15 -1.70
N LYS A 154 -22.49 -5.00 -1.04
CA LYS A 154 -23.82 -4.61 -0.56
C LYS A 154 -24.76 -4.25 -1.71
N LYS A 155 -24.20 -3.69 -2.78
CA LYS A 155 -24.85 -3.36 -4.04
C LYS A 155 -23.88 -3.68 -5.18
N PHE A 156 -24.40 -4.25 -6.25
CA PHE A 156 -23.62 -4.59 -7.45
C PHE A 156 -24.49 -4.38 -8.68
N VAL A 157 -23.98 -3.67 -9.68
CA VAL A 157 -24.68 -3.33 -10.91
C VAL A 157 -23.85 -3.80 -12.09
N ALA A 158 -24.45 -4.60 -12.97
CA ALA A 158 -23.86 -5.03 -14.22
C ALA A 158 -24.61 -4.41 -15.40
N GLU A 159 -23.88 -3.67 -16.22
CA GLU A 159 -24.34 -3.07 -17.47
C GLU A 159 -23.64 -3.76 -18.65
N VAL A 160 -24.38 -4.23 -19.64
CA VAL A 160 -23.84 -4.84 -20.86
C VAL A 160 -24.28 -4.03 -22.06
N PHE A 161 -23.31 -3.56 -22.84
CA PHE A 161 -23.52 -2.83 -24.09
C PHE A 161 -23.43 -3.79 -25.27
N LYS A 162 -24.58 -4.15 -25.86
CA LYS A 162 -24.64 -5.16 -26.93
C LYS A 162 -25.85 -4.94 -27.82
N ASN A 163 -25.72 -5.27 -29.11
CA ASN A 163 -26.83 -5.19 -30.08
C ASN A 163 -27.55 -3.82 -30.11
N GLY A 164 -26.83 -2.72 -29.92
CA GLY A 164 -27.39 -1.36 -29.93
C GLY A 164 -28.14 -0.94 -28.65
N ASN A 165 -28.16 -1.79 -27.62
CA ASN A 165 -28.92 -1.59 -26.38
C ASN A 165 -28.02 -1.67 -25.14
N VAL A 166 -28.45 -0.99 -24.08
CA VAL A 166 -27.91 -1.10 -22.72
C VAL A 166 -28.78 -2.08 -21.95
N TYR A 167 -28.19 -3.17 -21.48
CA TYR A 167 -28.83 -4.15 -20.61
C TYR A 167 -28.28 -3.99 -19.20
N GLU A 168 -29.16 -3.84 -18.21
CA GLU A 168 -28.77 -3.62 -16.82
C GLU A 168 -29.40 -4.66 -15.90
N MET A 169 -28.64 -5.10 -14.90
CA MET A 169 -29.12 -5.96 -13.82
C MET A 169 -28.48 -5.56 -12.49
N GLU A 170 -29.32 -5.39 -11.47
CA GLU A 170 -28.90 -5.01 -10.11
C GLU A 170 -28.95 -6.20 -9.16
N PHE A 171 -27.96 -6.29 -8.29
CA PHE A 171 -27.80 -7.32 -7.27
C PHE A 171 -27.49 -6.68 -5.92
N SER A 172 -27.86 -7.37 -4.85
CA SER A 172 -27.50 -7.02 -3.48
C SER A 172 -27.12 -8.27 -2.72
N LYS A 173 -25.93 -8.27 -2.11
CA LYS A 173 -25.40 -9.41 -1.33
C LYS A 173 -25.42 -10.73 -2.12
N GLY A 174 -25.05 -10.68 -3.41
CA GLY A 174 -25.07 -11.82 -4.32
C GLY A 174 -26.44 -12.21 -4.87
N LYS A 175 -27.53 -11.54 -4.48
CA LYS A 175 -28.91 -11.88 -4.90
C LYS A 175 -29.43 -10.90 -5.95
N PRO A 176 -30.05 -11.38 -7.05
CA PRO A 176 -30.64 -10.51 -8.05
C PRO A 176 -31.82 -9.72 -7.46
N GLN A 177 -31.85 -8.41 -7.71
CA GLN A 177 -32.93 -7.50 -7.26
C GLN A 177 -33.93 -7.22 -8.37
N THR A 178 -33.46 -7.21 -9.62
CA THR A 178 -34.27 -6.95 -10.81
C THR A 178 -33.96 -8.00 -11.88
N PRO A 179 -34.93 -8.38 -12.74
CA PRO A 179 -34.62 -9.14 -13.94
C PRO A 179 -33.82 -8.25 -14.92
N LEU A 180 -33.13 -8.88 -15.88
CA LEU A 180 -32.37 -8.17 -16.91
C LEU A 180 -33.29 -7.22 -17.68
N LYS A 181 -33.04 -5.91 -17.57
CA LYS A 181 -33.84 -4.84 -18.18
C LYS A 181 -33.06 -4.12 -19.26
N VAL A 182 -33.75 -3.65 -20.29
CA VAL A 182 -33.17 -2.72 -21.28
C VAL A 182 -33.39 -1.31 -20.78
N THR A 183 -32.32 -0.57 -20.49
CA THR A 183 -32.37 0.78 -19.88
C THR A 183 -32.16 1.91 -20.90
N GLY A 184 -31.63 1.60 -22.08
CA GLY A 184 -31.43 2.59 -23.14
C GLY A 184 -30.82 2.00 -24.40
N THR A 185 -30.54 2.86 -25.37
CA THR A 185 -29.81 2.55 -26.61
C THR A 185 -28.37 3.03 -26.52
N THR A 186 -27.44 2.35 -27.18
CA THR A 186 -26.01 2.69 -27.15
C THR A 186 -25.30 2.27 -28.43
N ASP A 187 -24.31 3.03 -28.85
CA ASP A 187 -23.36 2.66 -29.91
C ASP A 187 -22.12 1.96 -29.35
N LYS A 188 -21.97 1.91 -28.01
CA LYS A 188 -20.87 1.24 -27.33
C LYS A 188 -21.03 -0.29 -27.40
N ARG A 189 -19.92 -1.00 -27.21
CA ARG A 189 -19.86 -2.45 -26.97
C ARG A 189 -19.01 -2.71 -25.75
N GLY A 190 -19.38 -3.69 -24.93
CA GLY A 190 -18.59 -4.12 -23.77
C GLY A 190 -19.42 -4.37 -22.52
N THR A 191 -18.77 -4.36 -21.38
CA THR A 191 -19.41 -4.54 -20.06
C THR A 191 -18.91 -3.47 -19.10
N LYS A 192 -19.80 -2.95 -18.27
CA LYS A 192 -19.47 -2.13 -17.10
C LYS A 192 -19.99 -2.79 -15.83
N ILE A 193 -19.12 -2.94 -14.85
CA ILE A 193 -19.44 -3.47 -13.53
C ILE A 193 -19.17 -2.38 -12.50
N THR A 194 -20.17 -2.07 -11.69
CA THR A 194 -20.03 -1.14 -10.55
C THR A 194 -20.44 -1.84 -9.27
N PHE A 195 -19.59 -1.78 -8.25
CA PHE A 195 -19.86 -2.49 -6.99
C PHE A 195 -19.47 -1.67 -5.75
N TRP A 196 -20.24 -1.88 -4.69
CA TRP A 196 -20.02 -1.27 -3.38
C TRP A 196 -19.66 -2.40 -2.39
N PRO A 197 -18.44 -2.41 -1.84
CA PRO A 197 -18.04 -3.40 -0.83
C PRO A 197 -19.02 -3.45 0.35
N ASP A 198 -19.27 -4.64 0.88
CA ASP A 198 -20.15 -4.81 2.04
C ASP A 198 -19.37 -4.61 3.35
N GLU A 199 -19.58 -3.47 4.01
CA GLU A 199 -19.01 -3.12 5.32
C GLU A 199 -19.32 -4.12 6.45
N THR A 200 -20.30 -5.01 6.26
CA THR A 200 -20.60 -6.07 7.25
C THR A 200 -19.64 -7.26 7.17
N ILE A 201 -18.88 -7.38 6.07
CA ILE A 201 -17.92 -8.47 5.84
C ILE A 201 -16.49 -7.92 5.73
N MET A 202 -16.34 -6.81 5.00
CA MET A 202 -15.04 -6.20 4.72
C MET A 202 -14.62 -5.30 5.89
N THR A 203 -13.41 -5.52 6.41
CA THR A 203 -12.83 -4.65 7.47
C THR A 203 -12.26 -3.36 6.89
N ALA A 204 -11.91 -3.37 5.60
CA ALA A 204 -11.55 -2.18 4.83
C ALA A 204 -12.54 -1.97 3.68
N THR A 205 -13.04 -0.74 3.52
CA THR A 205 -13.97 -0.36 2.44
C THR A 205 -13.47 0.77 1.56
N ASN A 206 -12.35 1.42 1.95
CA ASN A 206 -11.74 2.48 1.16
C ASN A 206 -10.67 1.90 0.24
N PHE A 207 -10.89 2.01 -1.07
CA PHE A 207 -9.90 1.66 -2.08
C PHE A 207 -8.69 2.59 -2.00
N ASP A 208 -7.49 2.02 -2.08
CA ASP A 208 -6.23 2.74 -2.12
C ASP A 208 -5.83 2.97 -3.58
N TYR A 209 -5.62 4.24 -3.92
CA TYR A 209 -5.27 4.66 -5.28
C TYR A 209 -3.93 4.08 -5.73
N ASP A 210 -2.91 4.16 -4.87
CA ASP A 210 -1.54 3.86 -5.24
C ASP A 210 -1.35 2.34 -5.44
N ILE A 211 -2.04 1.52 -4.64
CA ILE A 211 -2.11 0.05 -4.81
C ILE A 211 -2.72 -0.32 -6.18
N LEU A 212 -3.88 0.28 -6.54
CA LEU A 212 -4.55 -0.01 -7.81
C LEU A 212 -3.76 0.52 -9.01
N ALA A 213 -3.34 1.79 -8.98
CA ALA A 213 -2.56 2.42 -10.05
C ALA A 213 -1.35 1.57 -10.44
N LYS A 214 -0.68 1.01 -9.43
CA LYS A 214 0.44 0.11 -9.65
C LYS A 214 0.06 -1.18 -10.35
N ARG A 215 -0.96 -1.89 -9.85
CA ARG A 215 -1.38 -3.15 -10.47
C ARG A 215 -1.86 -2.94 -11.91
N LEU A 216 -2.58 -1.86 -12.16
CA LEU A 216 -3.04 -1.46 -13.50
C LEU A 216 -1.85 -1.15 -14.44
N ARG A 217 -0.81 -0.46 -13.93
CA ARG A 217 0.42 -0.22 -14.69
C ARG A 217 1.15 -1.51 -15.06
N GLU A 218 1.29 -2.44 -14.11
CA GLU A 218 1.89 -3.76 -14.37
C GLU A 218 1.10 -4.52 -15.46
N LEU A 219 -0.23 -4.51 -15.38
CA LEU A 219 -1.10 -5.13 -16.38
C LEU A 219 -0.94 -4.48 -17.76
N ALA A 220 -0.81 -3.15 -17.85
CA ALA A 220 -0.57 -2.46 -19.10
C ALA A 220 0.80 -2.79 -19.72
N PHE A 221 1.83 -3.03 -18.90
CA PHE A 221 3.13 -3.53 -19.39
C PHE A 221 3.04 -4.96 -19.93
N LEU A 222 2.28 -5.83 -19.26
CA LEU A 222 2.12 -7.23 -19.66
C LEU A 222 1.27 -7.36 -20.94
N ASN A 223 0.36 -6.42 -21.18
CA ASN A 223 -0.57 -6.42 -22.30
C ASN A 223 -0.29 -5.26 -23.25
N ARG A 224 0.62 -5.50 -24.21
CA ARG A 224 1.06 -4.51 -25.21
C ARG A 224 -0.11 -3.81 -25.89
N GLY A 225 -0.10 -2.47 -25.80
CA GLY A 225 -1.04 -1.61 -26.53
C GLY A 225 -2.47 -1.55 -25.98
N ILE A 226 -2.75 -2.19 -24.84
CA ILE A 226 -4.02 -2.02 -24.14
C ILE A 226 -3.98 -0.71 -23.36
N ASN A 227 -5.01 0.12 -23.51
CA ASN A 227 -5.17 1.33 -22.72
C ASN A 227 -5.92 1.01 -21.44
N ILE A 228 -5.32 1.35 -20.30
CA ILE A 228 -5.98 1.26 -18.99
C ILE A 228 -6.06 2.68 -18.44
N TYR A 229 -7.27 3.24 -18.48
CA TYR A 229 -7.59 4.53 -17.89
C TYR A 229 -7.94 4.33 -16.43
N PHE A 230 -7.26 5.04 -15.54
CA PHE A 230 -7.51 5.01 -14.11
C PHE A 230 -7.83 6.42 -13.60
N HIS A 231 -8.99 6.54 -12.96
CA HIS A 231 -9.51 7.79 -12.43
C HIS A 231 -9.97 7.62 -10.99
N ASP A 232 -9.66 8.58 -10.13
CA ASP A 232 -10.15 8.65 -8.76
C ASP A 232 -10.98 9.91 -8.55
N GLU A 233 -12.30 9.78 -8.63
CA GLU A 233 -13.22 10.89 -8.45
C GLU A 233 -13.19 11.44 -7.02
N ARG A 234 -12.61 10.70 -6.06
CA ARG A 234 -12.55 11.11 -4.64
C ARG A 234 -11.43 12.11 -4.38
N SER A 235 -10.40 12.17 -5.22
CA SER A 235 -9.22 13.02 -5.01
C SER A 235 -8.87 13.81 -6.26
N GLU A 236 -9.07 15.12 -6.21
CA GLU A 236 -8.71 16.02 -7.32
C GLU A 236 -7.19 16.27 -7.44
N GLU A 237 -6.40 15.83 -6.46
CA GLU A 237 -4.93 15.91 -6.48
C GLU A 237 -4.27 14.77 -7.27
N LYS A 238 -4.98 13.65 -7.48
CA LYS A 238 -4.45 12.50 -8.23
C LYS A 238 -4.79 12.67 -9.71
N ASP A 239 -3.76 12.70 -10.55
CA ASP A 239 -3.94 12.82 -11.99
C ASP A 239 -4.65 11.60 -12.59
N ASP A 240 -5.59 11.83 -13.51
CA ASP A 240 -6.06 10.80 -14.44
C ASP A 240 -4.86 10.18 -15.16
N VAL A 241 -4.69 8.87 -15.04
CA VAL A 241 -3.58 8.17 -15.68
C VAL A 241 -4.11 7.26 -16.77
N ASN A 242 -3.48 7.35 -17.94
CA ASN A 242 -3.62 6.33 -18.97
C ASN A 242 -2.34 5.50 -19.03
N PHE A 243 -2.43 4.24 -18.66
CA PHE A 243 -1.35 3.28 -18.83
C PHE A 243 -1.47 2.62 -20.19
N CYS A 244 -0.53 2.90 -21.09
CA CYS A 244 -0.42 2.26 -22.38
C CYS A 244 1.05 2.14 -22.79
N TYR A 245 1.55 0.91 -22.89
CA TYR A 245 2.95 0.64 -23.16
C TYR A 245 3.11 -0.23 -24.41
N ALA A 246 3.45 0.40 -25.54
CA ALA A 246 3.67 -0.31 -26.80
C ALA A 246 4.88 -1.27 -26.74
N GLY A 247 5.90 -0.94 -25.94
CA GLY A 247 7.08 -1.79 -25.73
C GLY A 247 6.86 -2.96 -24.78
N GLY A 248 5.69 -3.06 -24.13
CA GLY A 248 5.32 -4.16 -23.24
C GLY A 248 6.33 -4.39 -22.10
N ILE A 249 6.68 -5.66 -21.86
CA ILE A 249 7.63 -6.04 -20.81
C ILE A 249 9.05 -5.47 -21.01
N ASN A 250 9.40 -5.01 -22.23
CA ASN A 250 10.65 -4.30 -22.48
C ASN A 250 10.65 -2.91 -21.82
N SER A 251 9.54 -2.19 -21.97
CA SER A 251 9.29 -0.93 -21.25
C SER A 251 9.21 -1.16 -19.74
N PHE A 252 8.73 -2.32 -19.29
CA PHE A 252 8.68 -2.64 -17.87
C PHE A 252 10.08 -2.80 -17.26
N VAL A 253 10.98 -3.54 -17.90
CA VAL A 253 12.38 -3.64 -17.45
C VAL A 253 13.06 -2.27 -17.45
N SER A 254 12.79 -1.44 -18.46
CA SER A 254 13.32 -0.07 -18.53
C SER A 254 12.81 0.79 -17.35
N TYR A 255 11.52 0.68 -17.02
CA TYR A 255 10.91 1.34 -15.86
C TYR A 255 11.51 0.86 -14.53
N LEU A 256 11.76 -0.44 -14.38
CA LEU A 256 12.39 -1.01 -13.18
C LEU A 256 13.86 -0.59 -13.01
N ASN A 257 14.52 -0.21 -14.11
CA ASN A 257 15.90 0.27 -14.13
C ASN A 257 16.02 1.80 -14.14
N GLU A 258 14.93 2.57 -14.08
CA GLU A 258 14.95 4.04 -14.18
C GLU A 258 15.87 4.72 -13.14
N ASN A 259 15.96 4.13 -11.93
CA ASN A 259 16.82 4.62 -10.84
C ASN A 259 18.14 3.84 -10.70
N LYS A 260 18.53 3.06 -11.71
CA LYS A 260 19.74 2.21 -11.75
C LYS A 260 20.57 2.59 -12.98
N GLN A 261 21.84 2.21 -13.05
CA GLN A 261 22.64 2.41 -14.26
C GLN A 261 22.73 1.11 -15.07
N PRO A 262 22.01 0.98 -16.20
CA PRO A 262 22.09 -0.20 -17.05
C PRO A 262 23.48 -0.37 -17.67
N LEU A 263 23.96 -1.62 -17.79
CA LEU A 263 25.25 -1.90 -18.44
C LEU A 263 25.24 -1.66 -19.95
N PHE A 264 24.06 -1.69 -20.56
CA PHE A 264 23.84 -1.51 -21.99
C PHE A 264 22.44 -0.89 -22.22
N PRO A 265 22.23 -0.12 -23.30
CA PRO A 265 21.10 0.81 -23.41
C PRO A 265 19.73 0.14 -23.55
N THR A 266 19.64 -0.95 -24.31
CA THR A 266 18.36 -1.60 -24.62
C THR A 266 18.28 -2.96 -23.93
N PRO A 267 17.19 -3.28 -23.19
CA PRO A 267 17.04 -4.60 -22.61
C PRO A 267 16.99 -5.69 -23.68
N ILE A 268 17.49 -6.88 -23.32
CA ILE A 268 17.40 -8.08 -24.14
C ILE A 268 15.97 -8.56 -24.11
N TYR A 269 15.39 -8.79 -25.30
CA TYR A 269 14.03 -9.27 -25.46
C TYR A 269 14.01 -10.63 -26.17
N ILE A 270 13.37 -11.61 -25.54
CA ILE A 270 13.21 -12.98 -26.04
C ILE A 270 11.73 -13.28 -26.17
N LYS A 271 11.33 -13.81 -27.32
CA LYS A 271 9.98 -14.30 -27.56
C LYS A 271 10.02 -15.64 -28.29
N GLY A 272 9.25 -16.61 -27.83
CA GLY A 272 9.11 -17.89 -28.51
C GLY A 272 7.79 -18.56 -28.21
N VAL A 273 7.36 -19.45 -29.10
CA VAL A 273 6.21 -20.33 -28.89
C VAL A 273 6.65 -21.75 -29.15
N ARG A 274 6.26 -22.68 -28.26
CA ARG A 274 6.50 -24.12 -28.41
C ARG A 274 5.24 -24.87 -28.00
N GLU A 275 5.05 -26.05 -28.58
CA GLU A 275 3.97 -26.95 -28.19
C GLU A 275 4.29 -27.57 -26.82
N GLY A 276 3.35 -27.43 -25.87
CA GLY A 276 3.37 -28.08 -24.57
C GLY A 276 2.36 -29.20 -24.46
N GLY A 277 2.18 -29.76 -23.25
CA GLY A 277 1.29 -30.90 -23.03
C GLY A 277 -0.20 -30.57 -23.29
N ASP A 278 -0.62 -29.36 -22.95
CA ASP A 278 -2.02 -28.91 -23.01
C ASP A 278 -2.32 -27.92 -24.17
N GLY A 279 -1.32 -27.63 -25.00
CA GLY A 279 -1.37 -26.70 -26.13
C GLY A 279 -0.12 -25.81 -26.23
N PRO A 280 -0.13 -24.81 -27.13
CA PRO A 280 1.02 -23.93 -27.34
C PRO A 280 1.27 -23.05 -26.13
N VAL A 281 2.52 -23.02 -25.67
CA VAL A 281 3.02 -22.15 -24.60
C VAL A 281 3.79 -21.00 -25.24
N GLU A 282 3.34 -19.76 -25.00
CA GLU A 282 4.08 -18.56 -25.40
C GLU A 282 5.01 -18.13 -24.26
N VAL A 283 6.26 -17.85 -24.58
CA VAL A 283 7.29 -17.38 -23.66
C VAL A 283 7.72 -16.00 -24.11
N GLU A 284 7.66 -15.03 -23.20
CA GLU A 284 8.08 -13.66 -23.43
C GLU A 284 8.93 -13.18 -22.25
N ILE A 285 10.19 -12.85 -22.50
CA ILE A 285 11.15 -12.47 -21.45
C ILE A 285 11.86 -11.19 -21.87
N SER A 286 11.94 -10.24 -20.94
CA SER A 286 12.80 -9.06 -21.08
C SER A 286 13.78 -9.04 -19.91
N MET A 287 15.04 -8.71 -20.17
CA MET A 287 16.06 -8.65 -19.13
C MET A 287 17.19 -7.67 -19.43
N GLN A 288 17.75 -7.07 -18.39
CA GLN A 288 18.86 -6.13 -18.49
C GLN A 288 19.67 -6.17 -17.20
N TRP A 289 21.00 -6.13 -17.34
CA TRP A 289 21.88 -5.99 -16.20
C TRP A 289 22.14 -4.51 -15.92
N ASN A 290 22.26 -4.18 -14.64
CA ASN A 290 22.67 -2.87 -14.16
C ASN A 290 23.92 -2.98 -13.28
N ASP A 291 24.39 -1.85 -12.78
CA ASP A 291 25.57 -1.73 -11.92
C ASP A 291 25.36 -2.21 -10.47
N THR A 292 24.11 -2.34 -10.02
CA THR A 292 23.75 -2.79 -8.67
C THR A 292 24.10 -4.26 -8.42
N PHE A 293 24.00 -4.70 -7.16
CA PHE A 293 24.32 -6.07 -6.74
C PHE A 293 23.08 -6.95 -6.51
N ASN A 294 21.89 -6.39 -6.67
CA ASN A 294 20.65 -7.08 -6.33
C ASN A 294 20.00 -7.68 -7.58
N GLU A 295 19.46 -8.88 -7.43
CA GLU A 295 18.60 -9.53 -8.42
C GLU A 295 17.16 -9.00 -8.25
N VAL A 296 16.54 -8.58 -9.35
CA VAL A 296 15.14 -8.14 -9.40
C VAL A 296 14.44 -8.89 -10.53
N VAL A 297 13.76 -10.00 -10.20
CA VAL A 297 13.04 -10.80 -11.19
C VAL A 297 11.56 -10.87 -10.89
N PHE A 298 10.75 -10.41 -11.83
CA PHE A 298 9.30 -10.58 -11.82
C PHE A 298 8.90 -11.71 -12.74
N SER A 299 8.06 -12.62 -12.25
CA SER A 299 7.57 -13.74 -13.04
C SER A 299 6.05 -13.78 -13.06
N TYR A 300 5.50 -14.07 -14.23
CA TYR A 300 4.08 -14.03 -14.53
C TYR A 300 3.66 -15.23 -15.37
N VAL A 301 2.48 -15.76 -15.06
CA VAL A 301 1.80 -16.80 -15.84
C VAL A 301 0.40 -16.30 -16.14
N ASN A 302 0.04 -16.12 -17.41
CA ASN A 302 -1.26 -15.56 -17.83
C ASN A 302 -1.61 -14.26 -17.08
N ASN A 303 -0.67 -13.32 -17.01
CA ASN A 303 -0.77 -12.02 -16.30
C ASN A 303 -0.89 -12.11 -14.75
N ILE A 304 -0.85 -13.31 -14.18
CA ILE A 304 -0.85 -13.55 -12.74
C ILE A 304 0.59 -13.60 -12.23
N SER A 305 0.89 -12.82 -11.19
CA SER A 305 2.22 -12.77 -10.58
C SER A 305 2.50 -14.04 -9.80
N THR A 306 3.58 -14.74 -10.15
CA THR A 306 4.10 -15.89 -9.41
C THR A 306 5.23 -15.46 -8.48
N ARG A 307 4.89 -14.89 -7.31
CA ARG A 307 5.85 -14.32 -6.35
C ARG A 307 6.91 -15.31 -5.87
N HIS A 308 6.57 -16.60 -5.79
CA HIS A 308 7.51 -17.67 -5.39
C HIS A 308 8.11 -18.40 -6.61
N GLY A 309 7.97 -17.83 -7.81
CA GLY A 309 8.48 -18.39 -9.05
C GLY A 309 7.72 -19.63 -9.49
N GLY A 310 8.44 -20.70 -9.82
CA GLY A 310 7.86 -21.93 -10.36
C GLY A 310 8.74 -22.54 -11.43
N THR A 311 8.19 -23.53 -12.13
CA THR A 311 8.91 -24.28 -13.15
C THR A 311 9.44 -23.40 -14.29
N HIS A 312 8.68 -22.37 -14.71
CA HIS A 312 9.10 -21.38 -15.71
C HIS A 312 10.33 -20.57 -15.27
N PHE A 313 10.35 -20.10 -14.01
CA PHE A 313 11.50 -19.39 -13.45
C PHE A 313 12.73 -20.30 -13.33
N SER A 314 12.56 -21.54 -12.85
CA SER A 314 13.65 -22.52 -12.79
C SER A 314 14.23 -22.82 -14.17
N GLY A 315 13.38 -22.96 -15.19
CA GLY A 315 13.78 -23.16 -16.59
C GLY A 315 14.60 -21.99 -17.13
N PHE A 316 14.15 -20.76 -16.90
CA PHE A 316 14.88 -19.53 -17.24
C PHE A 316 16.26 -19.49 -16.57
N SER A 317 16.32 -19.68 -15.26
CA SER A 317 17.57 -19.63 -14.48
C SER A 317 18.58 -20.69 -14.92
N ALA A 318 18.11 -21.90 -15.23
CA ALA A 318 18.95 -22.97 -15.76
C ALA A 318 19.49 -22.65 -17.17
N ALA A 319 18.66 -22.10 -18.06
CA ALA A 319 19.08 -21.70 -19.39
C ALA A 319 20.12 -20.57 -19.36
N LEU A 320 19.85 -19.51 -18.60
CA LEU A 320 20.74 -18.37 -18.42
C LEU A 320 22.13 -18.84 -17.94
N THR A 321 22.15 -19.64 -16.88
CA THR A 321 23.40 -20.16 -16.29
C THR A 321 24.20 -21.00 -17.30
N ARG A 322 23.51 -21.86 -18.06
CA ARG A 322 24.14 -22.74 -19.06
C ARG A 322 24.72 -21.94 -20.22
N VAL A 323 23.95 -21.01 -20.79
CA VAL A 323 24.36 -20.23 -21.98
C VAL A 323 25.56 -19.34 -21.66
N LEU A 324 25.50 -18.58 -20.57
CA LEU A 324 26.60 -17.69 -20.17
C LEU A 324 27.87 -18.47 -19.83
N ASN A 325 27.77 -19.62 -19.16
CA ASN A 325 28.94 -20.47 -18.88
C ASN A 325 29.58 -21.01 -20.16
N SER A 326 28.77 -21.43 -21.13
CA SER A 326 29.26 -21.89 -22.43
C SER A 326 29.97 -20.77 -23.17
N TYR A 327 29.41 -19.55 -23.17
CA TYR A 327 30.01 -18.37 -23.80
C TYR A 327 31.35 -17.99 -23.17
N ILE A 328 31.42 -17.91 -21.83
CA ILE A 328 32.66 -17.58 -21.09
C ILE A 328 33.77 -18.58 -21.41
N LYS A 329 33.44 -19.88 -21.49
CA LYS A 329 34.40 -20.95 -21.84
C LYS A 329 34.84 -20.88 -23.29
N ALA A 330 33.90 -20.72 -24.23
CA ALA A 330 34.19 -20.68 -25.67
C ALA A 330 35.11 -19.50 -26.04
N HIS A 331 34.91 -18.34 -25.41
CA HIS A 331 35.68 -17.12 -25.68
C HIS A 331 36.91 -16.93 -24.77
N ASN A 332 37.25 -17.92 -23.90
CA ASN A 332 38.37 -17.86 -22.96
C ASN A 332 38.44 -16.56 -22.14
N ILE A 333 37.27 -16.06 -21.70
CA ILE A 333 37.17 -14.78 -20.97
C ILE A 333 37.77 -14.94 -19.55
N LEU A 334 37.62 -16.11 -18.95
CA LEU A 334 38.18 -16.44 -17.63
C LEU A 334 39.68 -16.78 -17.77
N LYS A 335 40.56 -15.82 -17.46
CA LYS A 335 42.02 -16.01 -17.53
C LYS A 335 42.54 -16.71 -16.26
N ASN A 336 42.97 -17.96 -16.38
CA ASN A 336 43.77 -18.73 -15.39
C ASN A 336 43.26 -18.87 -13.95
N ASP A 337 42.12 -18.29 -13.58
CA ASP A 337 41.51 -18.46 -12.26
C ASP A 337 40.63 -19.72 -12.21
N LYS A 338 40.87 -20.58 -11.20
CA LYS A 338 40.06 -21.78 -10.92
C LYS A 338 38.72 -21.47 -10.23
N ILE A 339 38.17 -20.28 -10.44
CA ILE A 339 36.94 -19.85 -9.76
C ILE A 339 35.74 -20.35 -10.57
N GLY A 340 34.92 -21.20 -9.96
CA GLY A 340 33.66 -21.64 -10.55
C GLY A 340 32.62 -20.52 -10.44
N ILE A 341 32.04 -20.12 -11.58
CA ILE A 341 30.96 -19.13 -11.67
C ILE A 341 29.63 -19.87 -11.50
N THR A 342 28.83 -19.46 -10.52
CA THR A 342 27.51 -20.05 -10.24
C THR A 342 26.39 -19.27 -10.96
N GLY A 343 25.17 -19.80 -10.92
CA GLY A 343 24.01 -19.10 -11.48
C GLY A 343 23.70 -17.80 -10.73
N ASP A 344 23.94 -17.76 -9.42
CA ASP A 344 23.72 -16.55 -8.60
C ASP A 344 24.68 -15.42 -9.01
N ASP A 345 25.95 -15.76 -9.27
CA ASP A 345 26.95 -14.80 -9.76
C ASP A 345 26.50 -14.16 -11.09
N MET A 346 25.79 -14.92 -11.94
CA MET A 346 25.31 -14.45 -13.24
C MET A 346 24.04 -13.59 -13.15
N ARG A 347 23.27 -13.72 -12.07
CA ARG A 347 22.05 -12.93 -11.83
C ARG A 347 22.30 -11.71 -10.94
N GLU A 348 23.52 -11.50 -10.46
CA GLU A 348 23.90 -10.27 -9.75
C GLU A 348 23.63 -9.03 -10.64
N GLY A 349 22.80 -8.11 -10.14
CA GLY A 349 22.38 -6.90 -10.87
C GLY A 349 21.46 -7.16 -12.07
N LEU A 350 20.88 -8.36 -12.18
CA LEU A 350 19.90 -8.69 -13.22
C LEU A 350 18.53 -8.11 -12.84
N THR A 351 17.95 -7.33 -13.76
CA THR A 351 16.52 -7.00 -13.73
C THR A 351 15.83 -7.72 -14.86
N ALA A 352 14.84 -8.58 -14.56
CA ALA A 352 14.14 -9.38 -15.56
C ALA A 352 12.63 -9.46 -15.31
N VAL A 353 11.87 -9.52 -16.39
CA VAL A 353 10.43 -9.78 -16.40
C VAL A 353 10.19 -11.01 -17.28
N ILE A 354 9.64 -12.06 -16.67
CA ILE A 354 9.33 -13.34 -17.31
C ILE A 354 7.81 -13.45 -17.40
N SER A 355 7.25 -13.48 -18.61
CA SER A 355 5.81 -13.66 -18.84
C SER A 355 5.61 -14.90 -19.71
N VAL A 356 4.87 -15.88 -19.18
CA VAL A 356 4.48 -17.07 -19.94
C VAL A 356 2.97 -17.16 -20.08
N LYS A 357 2.52 -17.57 -21.26
CA LYS A 357 1.12 -17.85 -21.55
C LYS A 357 0.93 -19.35 -21.68
N VAL A 358 0.16 -19.92 -20.77
CA VAL A 358 -0.04 -21.36 -20.62
C VAL A 358 -1.54 -21.65 -20.78
N PRO A 359 -1.95 -22.60 -21.65
CA PRO A 359 -3.37 -22.93 -21.84
C PRO A 359 -4.05 -23.48 -20.58
N ASN A 360 -3.34 -24.29 -19.79
CA ASN A 360 -3.84 -24.94 -18.59
C ASN A 360 -2.82 -24.85 -17.43
N PRO A 361 -2.66 -23.67 -16.81
CA PRO A 361 -1.71 -23.47 -15.73
C PRO A 361 -2.18 -24.19 -14.45
N GLN A 362 -1.26 -24.91 -13.82
CA GLN A 362 -1.43 -25.60 -12.56
C GLN A 362 -0.60 -24.89 -11.50
N PHE A 363 -1.27 -24.32 -10.50
CA PHE A 363 -0.61 -23.61 -9.41
C PHE A 363 -0.55 -24.45 -8.13
N GLU A 364 0.50 -24.26 -7.35
CA GLU A 364 0.58 -24.77 -5.98
C GLU A 364 -0.32 -23.92 -5.08
N GLY A 365 -1.43 -24.49 -4.61
CA GLY A 365 -2.39 -23.82 -3.72
C GLY A 365 -3.24 -22.72 -4.39
N GLN A 366 -4.17 -22.16 -3.61
CA GLN A 366 -5.15 -21.20 -4.12
C GLN A 366 -4.58 -19.81 -4.41
N THR A 367 -3.51 -19.41 -3.72
CA THR A 367 -2.90 -18.07 -3.85
C THR A 367 -2.17 -17.86 -5.18
N LYS A 368 -2.07 -18.88 -6.03
CA LYS A 368 -1.43 -18.87 -7.37
C LYS A 368 0.01 -18.33 -7.37
N GLN A 369 0.74 -18.52 -6.27
CA GLN A 369 2.06 -17.92 -6.08
C GLN A 369 3.19 -18.68 -6.78
N ARG A 370 2.98 -19.96 -7.13
CA ARG A 370 3.99 -20.83 -7.75
C ARG A 370 3.40 -21.74 -8.82
N LEU A 371 4.05 -21.79 -9.99
CA LEU A 371 3.66 -22.66 -11.11
C LEU A 371 4.23 -24.08 -10.95
N GLY A 372 3.39 -25.10 -11.15
CA GLY A 372 3.73 -26.52 -11.03
C GLY A 372 3.83 -27.30 -12.34
N ASN A 373 3.50 -26.73 -13.51
CA ASN A 373 3.59 -27.41 -14.81
C ASN A 373 5.05 -27.76 -15.17
N SER A 374 5.43 -29.03 -15.16
CA SER A 374 6.82 -29.47 -15.39
C SER A 374 7.29 -29.28 -16.84
N ASP A 375 6.39 -29.39 -17.82
CA ASP A 375 6.65 -29.18 -19.24
C ASP A 375 7.01 -27.72 -19.56
N VAL A 376 6.33 -26.77 -18.93
CA VAL A 376 6.57 -25.32 -19.11
C VAL A 376 8.03 -24.95 -18.78
N GLY A 377 8.62 -25.54 -17.74
CA GLY A 377 10.02 -25.29 -17.39
C GLY A 377 10.99 -25.70 -18.50
N SER A 378 10.77 -26.85 -19.12
CA SER A 378 11.59 -27.34 -20.24
C SER A 378 11.44 -26.47 -21.48
N ILE A 379 10.22 -26.01 -21.77
CA ILE A 379 9.91 -25.10 -22.89
C ILE A 379 10.63 -23.76 -22.72
N VAL A 380 10.52 -23.14 -21.54
CA VAL A 380 11.22 -21.88 -21.24
C VAL A 380 12.72 -22.07 -21.36
N GLN A 381 13.26 -23.17 -20.85
CA GLN A 381 14.70 -23.46 -20.92
C GLN A 381 15.20 -23.57 -22.36
N GLN A 382 14.41 -24.18 -23.25
CA GLN A 382 14.75 -24.31 -24.67
C GLN A 382 14.70 -22.95 -25.38
N VAL A 383 13.58 -22.22 -25.26
CA VAL A 383 13.39 -20.92 -25.92
C VAL A 383 14.47 -19.93 -25.49
N VAL A 384 14.70 -19.79 -24.18
CA VAL A 384 15.74 -18.90 -23.65
C VAL A 384 17.12 -19.37 -24.10
N GLY A 385 17.36 -20.68 -24.09
CA GLY A 385 18.64 -21.25 -24.49
C GLY A 385 19.04 -20.93 -25.93
N GLU A 386 18.10 -21.09 -26.87
CA GLU A 386 18.31 -20.85 -28.29
C GLU A 386 18.47 -19.35 -28.57
N GLU A 387 17.48 -18.54 -28.18
CA GLU A 387 17.44 -17.10 -28.49
C GLU A 387 18.55 -16.32 -27.78
N LEU A 388 18.86 -16.64 -26.52
CA LEU A 388 19.94 -15.96 -25.80
C LEU A 388 21.30 -16.26 -26.42
N THR A 389 21.52 -17.48 -26.91
CA THR A 389 22.79 -17.82 -27.59
C THR A 389 22.95 -16.97 -28.84
N THR A 390 21.91 -16.89 -29.68
CA THR A 390 21.91 -16.04 -30.88
C THR A 390 22.18 -14.57 -30.54
N ILE A 391 21.50 -14.02 -29.54
CA ILE A 391 21.66 -12.61 -29.15
C ILE A 391 23.08 -12.31 -28.66
N LEU A 392 23.69 -13.20 -27.88
CA LEU A 392 25.05 -13.01 -27.37
C LEU A 392 26.10 -13.11 -28.49
N ASP A 393 25.91 -14.02 -29.44
CA ASP A 393 26.81 -14.17 -30.60
C ASP A 393 26.72 -12.96 -31.54
N GLU A 394 25.52 -12.40 -31.74
CA GLU A 394 25.30 -11.19 -32.54
C GLU A 394 25.78 -9.91 -31.84
N ASN A 395 25.84 -9.91 -30.49
CA ASN A 395 26.20 -8.74 -29.70
C ASN A 395 27.37 -9.02 -28.72
N PRO A 396 28.62 -9.19 -29.22
CA PRO A 396 29.76 -9.54 -28.39
C PRO A 396 30.08 -8.53 -27.28
N SER A 397 29.76 -7.24 -27.48
CA SER A 397 29.98 -6.18 -26.49
C SER A 397 29.09 -6.38 -25.25
N ILE A 398 27.80 -6.69 -25.47
CA ILE A 398 26.83 -7.00 -24.41
C ILE A 398 27.25 -8.27 -23.68
N ALA A 399 27.57 -9.33 -24.43
CA ALA A 399 27.97 -10.60 -23.86
C ALA A 399 29.25 -10.49 -23.01
N LYS A 400 30.22 -9.69 -23.45
CA LYS A 400 31.43 -9.39 -22.68
C LYS A 400 31.11 -8.61 -21.40
N ALA A 401 30.29 -7.57 -21.46
CA ALA A 401 29.91 -6.78 -20.28
C ALA A 401 29.21 -7.63 -19.21
N ILE A 402 28.27 -8.48 -19.61
CA ILE A 402 27.57 -9.42 -18.70
C ILE A 402 28.57 -10.42 -18.10
N SER A 403 29.45 -11.00 -18.94
CA SER A 403 30.46 -11.97 -18.49
C SER A 403 31.44 -11.37 -17.49
N GLU A 404 31.94 -10.16 -17.75
CA GLU A 404 32.85 -9.46 -16.84
C GLU A 404 32.19 -9.15 -15.49
N LYS A 405 30.93 -8.73 -15.48
CA LYS A 405 30.17 -8.53 -14.24
C LYS A 405 30.02 -9.84 -13.46
N ALA A 406 29.64 -10.93 -14.11
CA ALA A 406 29.49 -12.24 -13.46
C ALA A 406 30.83 -12.76 -12.87
N ILE A 407 31.95 -12.52 -13.56
CA ILE A 407 33.29 -12.86 -13.06
C ILE A 407 33.62 -12.03 -11.81
N LEU A 408 33.36 -10.72 -11.83
CA LEU A 408 33.55 -9.84 -10.67
C LEU A 408 32.70 -10.28 -9.48
N ALA A 409 31.44 -10.68 -9.71
CA ALA A 409 30.56 -11.22 -8.69
C ALA A 409 31.14 -12.52 -8.09
N ALA A 410 31.61 -13.45 -8.93
CA ALA A 410 32.23 -14.69 -8.48
C ALA A 410 33.50 -14.45 -7.64
N HIS A 411 34.35 -13.49 -8.02
CA HIS A 411 35.49 -13.07 -7.21
C HIS A 411 35.06 -12.48 -5.86
N ALA A 412 34.03 -11.63 -5.86
CA ALA A 412 33.49 -11.03 -4.65
C ALA A 412 32.89 -12.10 -3.72
N ARG A 413 32.17 -13.09 -4.26
CA ARG A 413 31.65 -14.23 -3.50
C ARG A 413 32.76 -15.05 -2.85
N GLU A 414 33.82 -15.38 -3.59
CA GLU A 414 34.98 -16.09 -3.02
C GLU A 414 35.71 -15.25 -1.96
N ALA A 415 35.83 -13.93 -2.15
CA ALA A 415 36.37 -13.03 -1.14
C ALA A 415 35.48 -12.97 0.11
N ALA A 416 34.16 -12.86 -0.06
CA ALA A 416 33.17 -12.88 1.01
C ALA A 416 33.18 -14.21 1.76
N ARG A 417 33.29 -15.34 1.05
CA ARG A 417 33.45 -16.66 1.66
C ARG A 417 34.72 -16.74 2.49
N LYS A 418 35.87 -16.28 1.97
CA LYS A 418 37.14 -16.25 2.72
C LYS A 418 37.05 -15.32 3.94
N ALA A 419 36.42 -14.16 3.81
CA ALA A 419 36.20 -13.23 4.91
C ALA A 419 35.28 -13.85 5.97
N ARG A 420 34.18 -14.47 5.55
CA ARG A 420 33.26 -15.20 6.42
C ARG A 420 33.95 -16.36 7.11
N ASP A 421 34.72 -17.17 6.40
CA ASP A 421 35.49 -18.29 6.95
C ASP A 421 36.59 -17.80 7.90
N LEU A 422 37.20 -16.64 7.66
CA LEU A 422 38.17 -16.03 8.57
C LEU A 422 37.48 -15.53 9.86
N THR A 423 36.31 -14.90 9.74
CA THR A 423 35.49 -14.46 10.88
C THR A 423 34.94 -15.65 11.67
N LEU A 424 34.45 -16.68 10.98
CA LEU A 424 33.97 -17.93 11.55
C LEU A 424 35.10 -18.78 12.15
N ARG A 425 36.32 -18.76 11.60
CA ARG A 425 37.49 -19.45 12.20
C ARG A 425 38.01 -18.71 13.41
N LYS A 426 37.99 -17.37 13.42
CA LYS A 426 38.20 -16.58 14.64
C LYS A 426 37.13 -16.89 15.69
N SER A 427 35.89 -17.15 15.27
CA SER A 427 34.81 -17.59 16.17
C SER A 427 34.77 -19.10 16.42
N ALA A 428 35.52 -19.96 15.73
CA ALA A 428 35.46 -21.42 15.91
C ALA A 428 36.30 -21.89 17.12
N LEU A 429 37.35 -21.15 17.46
CA LEU A 429 38.00 -21.23 18.78
C LEU A 429 37.15 -20.58 19.89
N ASP A 430 36.12 -19.82 19.52
CA ASP A 430 35.29 -18.95 20.37
C ASP A 430 33.78 -19.26 20.24
N SER A 431 33.41 -20.46 19.75
CA SER A 431 32.09 -20.76 19.16
C SER A 431 30.92 -20.83 20.16
N ALA A 432 31.19 -20.48 21.41
CA ALA A 432 30.20 -20.33 22.47
C ALA A 432 30.01 -18.87 22.91
N ARG A 433 30.78 -17.91 22.37
CA ARG A 433 30.66 -16.50 22.76
C ARG A 433 29.82 -15.72 21.77
N LEU A 434 28.62 -15.40 22.24
CA LEU A 434 27.81 -14.30 21.73
C LEU A 434 28.66 -13.02 21.59
N PRO A 435 28.31 -12.11 20.67
CA PRO A 435 29.05 -10.87 20.51
C PRO A 435 29.17 -10.13 21.84
N GLY A 436 30.37 -9.65 22.20
CA GLY A 436 30.59 -9.03 23.52
C GLY A 436 29.72 -7.80 23.83
N LYS A 437 29.14 -7.18 22.79
CA LYS A 437 28.16 -6.09 22.92
C LYS A 437 26.74 -6.57 23.23
N LEU A 438 26.38 -7.77 22.82
CA LEU A 438 25.04 -8.32 23.02
C LEU A 438 24.84 -8.63 24.50
N THR A 439 23.82 -8.02 25.09
CA THR A 439 23.30 -8.46 26.39
C THR A 439 22.11 -9.38 26.12
N ASP A 440 22.30 -10.68 26.29
CA ASP A 440 21.29 -11.69 25.92
C ASP A 440 20.17 -11.87 26.97
N CYS A 441 19.08 -12.52 26.58
CA CYS A 441 17.99 -12.95 27.46
C CYS A 441 18.21 -14.36 28.02
N GLN A 442 17.39 -14.78 28.99
CA GLN A 442 17.47 -16.11 29.62
C GLN A 442 16.65 -17.17 28.87
N GLU A 443 15.55 -16.74 28.27
CA GLU A 443 14.68 -17.56 27.43
C GLU A 443 15.42 -17.98 26.16
N LYS A 444 15.15 -19.20 25.71
CA LYS A 444 15.77 -19.81 24.53
C LYS A 444 14.78 -20.08 23.41
N ASP A 445 13.48 -20.12 23.72
CA ASP A 445 12.45 -20.25 22.69
C ASP A 445 12.33 -18.93 21.91
N PRO A 446 12.69 -18.92 20.61
CA PRO A 446 12.68 -17.71 19.80
C PRO A 446 11.32 -17.01 19.73
N ALA A 447 10.21 -17.74 19.91
CA ALA A 447 8.85 -17.18 19.86
C ALA A 447 8.56 -16.19 21.00
N PHE A 448 9.20 -16.39 22.15
CA PHE A 448 9.06 -15.49 23.30
C PHE A 448 10.20 -14.46 23.38
N CYS A 449 11.31 -14.70 22.70
CA CYS A 449 12.48 -13.86 22.73
C CYS A 449 12.34 -12.60 21.86
N GLU A 450 12.79 -11.48 22.41
CA GLU A 450 12.82 -10.18 21.77
C GLU A 450 14.24 -9.62 21.78
N ILE A 451 14.66 -8.92 20.73
CA ILE A 451 15.92 -8.20 20.68
C ILE A 451 15.68 -6.72 20.36
N TYR A 452 16.24 -5.84 21.19
CA TYR A 452 16.24 -4.40 20.97
C TYR A 452 17.56 -3.97 20.36
N ILE A 453 17.51 -3.39 19.15
CA ILE A 453 18.66 -2.76 18.50
C ILE A 453 18.59 -1.27 18.86
N VAL A 454 19.58 -0.80 19.61
CA VAL A 454 19.58 0.53 20.26
C VAL A 454 20.72 1.40 19.78
N GLU A 455 20.42 2.68 19.60
CA GLU A 455 21.39 3.69 19.20
C GLU A 455 22.36 4.06 20.34
N GLY A 456 23.62 3.65 20.20
CA GLY A 456 24.70 3.99 21.13
C GLY A 456 24.71 3.20 22.44
N ASP A 457 25.82 3.32 23.16
CA ASP A 457 26.00 2.64 24.45
C ASP A 457 25.20 3.31 25.59
N SER A 458 24.84 4.59 25.44
CA SER A 458 24.06 5.32 26.44
C SER A 458 22.64 4.79 26.53
N ALA A 459 21.88 4.80 25.42
CA ALA A 459 20.56 4.19 25.35
C ALA A 459 20.63 2.68 25.64
N GLY A 460 21.69 1.99 25.18
CA GLY A 460 21.93 0.59 25.51
C GLY A 460 22.13 0.31 27.00
N GLY A 461 22.74 1.23 27.74
CA GLY A 461 22.87 1.16 29.20
C GLY A 461 21.51 1.24 29.89
N SER A 462 20.70 2.25 29.56
CA SER A 462 19.35 2.42 30.12
C SER A 462 18.43 1.24 29.77
N ALA A 463 18.44 0.80 28.50
CA ALA A 463 17.66 -0.36 28.04
C ALA A 463 18.09 -1.65 28.74
N LYS A 464 19.40 -1.86 28.93
CA LYS A 464 19.92 -3.03 29.66
C LYS A 464 19.45 -3.07 31.12
N MET A 465 19.35 -1.92 31.78
CA MET A 465 18.87 -1.83 33.16
C MET A 465 17.35 -1.99 33.27
N GLY A 466 16.59 -1.45 32.32
CA GLY A 466 15.12 -1.45 32.35
C GLY A 466 14.46 -2.72 31.80
N ARG A 467 15.17 -3.52 30.99
CA ARG A 467 14.59 -4.70 30.33
C ARG A 467 14.11 -5.77 31.30
N ASP A 468 13.16 -6.58 30.84
CA ASP A 468 12.95 -7.91 31.41
C ASP A 468 14.00 -8.88 30.85
N ARG A 469 15.02 -9.17 31.67
CA ARG A 469 16.12 -10.10 31.36
C ARG A 469 15.65 -11.51 30.99
N ARG A 470 14.41 -11.90 31.33
CA ARG A 470 13.87 -13.22 30.99
C ARG A 470 13.81 -13.38 29.48
N PHE A 471 13.24 -12.43 28.75
CA PHE A 471 12.94 -12.61 27.33
C PHE A 471 13.44 -11.48 26.41
N GLN A 472 13.98 -10.38 26.95
CA GLN A 472 14.47 -9.25 26.15
C GLN A 472 15.99 -9.18 26.11
N ALA A 473 16.57 -9.18 24.91
CA ALA A 473 17.99 -8.96 24.63
C ALA A 473 18.25 -7.54 24.12
N ILE A 474 19.44 -6.99 24.39
CA ILE A 474 19.83 -5.63 23.96
C ILE A 474 21.11 -5.69 23.13
N LEU A 475 21.08 -5.08 21.95
CA LEU A 475 22.20 -4.94 21.04
C LEU A 475 22.46 -3.45 20.74
N PRO A 476 23.46 -2.83 21.39
CA PRO A 476 23.85 -1.45 21.09
C PRO A 476 24.68 -1.39 19.80
N ILE A 477 24.32 -0.45 18.91
CA ILE A 477 25.06 -0.12 17.69
C ILE A 477 25.73 1.25 17.83
N ARG A 478 26.96 1.40 17.32
CA ARG A 478 27.70 2.67 17.42
C ARG A 478 27.75 3.39 16.08
N GLY A 479 27.28 4.64 16.07
CA GLY A 479 27.30 5.49 14.89
C GLY A 479 26.35 5.00 13.78
N LYS A 480 26.48 5.61 12.60
CA LYS A 480 25.67 5.27 11.43
C LYS A 480 26.15 3.96 10.82
N ILE A 481 25.20 3.07 10.54
CA ILE A 481 25.47 1.79 9.89
C ILE A 481 25.90 2.03 8.43
N LEU A 482 26.70 1.12 7.88
CA LEU A 482 27.05 1.14 6.46
C LEU A 482 25.78 1.06 5.61
N ASN A 483 25.62 1.98 4.65
CA ASN A 483 24.56 1.89 3.66
C ASN A 483 24.81 0.69 2.74
N VAL A 484 24.02 -0.37 2.94
CA VAL A 484 24.16 -1.62 2.19
C VAL A 484 23.67 -1.54 0.75
N GLU A 485 22.85 -0.54 0.40
CA GLU A 485 22.42 -0.34 -0.99
C GLU A 485 23.61 -0.01 -1.90
N LYS A 486 24.60 0.70 -1.34
CA LYS A 486 25.83 1.12 -2.03
C LYS A 486 27.00 0.17 -1.82
N ALA A 487 26.84 -0.88 -1.01
CA ALA A 487 27.94 -1.70 -0.57
C ALA A 487 27.73 -3.17 -0.97
N ARG A 488 28.76 -3.75 -1.58
CA ARG A 488 28.82 -5.18 -1.89
C ARG A 488 28.86 -6.02 -0.61
N LEU A 489 28.40 -7.27 -0.72
CA LEU A 489 28.27 -8.21 0.39
C LEU A 489 29.58 -8.43 1.17
N ASP A 490 30.74 -8.42 0.50
CA ASP A 490 32.06 -8.54 1.14
C ASP A 490 32.38 -7.37 2.07
N LYS A 491 32.08 -6.13 1.65
CA LYS A 491 32.21 -4.93 2.49
C LYS A 491 31.20 -4.92 3.63
N VAL A 492 29.97 -5.40 3.37
CA VAL A 492 28.92 -5.54 4.39
C VAL A 492 29.36 -6.53 5.47
N LEU A 493 29.92 -7.68 5.09
CA LEU A 493 30.45 -8.69 6.02
C LEU A 493 31.72 -8.25 6.76
N ALA A 494 32.53 -7.39 6.14
CA ALA A 494 33.72 -6.82 6.79
C ALA A 494 33.35 -5.75 7.84
N ASN A 495 32.13 -5.22 7.83
CA ASN A 495 31.67 -4.25 8.80
C ASN A 495 31.40 -4.91 10.16
N GLN A 496 32.00 -4.35 11.22
CA GLN A 496 31.92 -4.92 12.56
C GLN A 496 30.51 -4.86 13.17
N GLU A 497 29.76 -3.77 12.98
CA GLU A 497 28.40 -3.63 13.52
C GLU A 497 27.44 -4.61 12.83
N VAL A 498 27.53 -4.71 11.50
CA VAL A 498 26.75 -5.67 10.72
C VAL A 498 27.09 -7.10 11.11
N GLY A 499 28.38 -7.46 11.20
CA GLY A 499 28.82 -8.78 11.63
C GLY A 499 28.32 -9.15 13.04
N THR A 500 28.33 -8.17 13.96
CA THR A 500 27.79 -8.34 15.33
C THR A 500 26.29 -8.61 15.31
N MET A 501 25.53 -7.89 14.48
CA MET A 501 24.09 -8.08 14.34
C MET A 501 23.73 -9.43 13.73
N ILE A 502 24.44 -9.85 12.68
CA ILE A 502 24.24 -11.18 12.05
C ILE A 502 24.51 -12.29 13.06
N ALA A 503 25.60 -12.17 13.82
CA ALA A 503 25.95 -13.13 14.87
C ALA A 503 24.93 -13.14 16.02
N ALA A 504 24.36 -11.98 16.37
CA ALA A 504 23.30 -11.90 17.37
C ALA A 504 22.02 -12.60 16.90
N LEU A 505 21.56 -12.36 15.66
CA LEU A 505 20.33 -12.95 15.13
C LEU A 505 20.44 -14.47 14.89
N GLY A 506 21.63 -14.96 14.51
CA GLY A 506 21.93 -16.39 14.40
C GLY A 506 21.45 -17.06 13.10
N CYS A 507 20.68 -16.35 12.28
CA CYS A 507 20.10 -16.85 11.03
C CYS A 507 21.03 -16.72 9.81
N GLY A 508 22.19 -16.04 9.92
CA GLY A 508 23.11 -15.83 8.79
C GLY A 508 22.60 -14.80 7.77
N ILE A 509 23.26 -14.68 6.61
CA ILE A 509 22.85 -13.78 5.51
C ILE A 509 23.13 -14.41 4.13
N GLY A 510 22.44 -13.91 3.11
CA GLY A 510 22.62 -14.31 1.70
C GLY A 510 22.01 -15.68 1.38
N THR A 511 21.98 -16.03 0.10
CA THR A 511 21.30 -17.23 -0.43
C THR A 511 21.85 -18.54 0.16
N ASP A 512 23.16 -18.68 0.28
CA ASP A 512 23.82 -19.90 0.78
C ASP A 512 23.95 -19.96 2.31
N GLY A 513 23.71 -18.85 3.01
CA GLY A 513 24.03 -18.69 4.43
C GLY A 513 22.85 -18.40 5.35
N PHE A 514 21.72 -17.96 4.79
CA PHE A 514 20.53 -17.60 5.54
C PHE A 514 19.67 -18.83 5.85
N ASN A 515 19.29 -18.99 7.11
CA ASN A 515 18.31 -19.97 7.56
C ASN A 515 17.42 -19.37 8.65
N LEU A 516 16.14 -19.19 8.32
CA LEU A 516 15.14 -18.61 9.21
C LEU A 516 14.91 -19.45 10.48
N GLU A 517 15.00 -20.78 10.41
CA GLU A 517 14.78 -21.68 11.56
C GLU A 517 15.84 -21.49 12.66
N LYS A 518 16.99 -20.92 12.31
CA LYS A 518 18.07 -20.60 13.27
C LYS A 518 17.92 -19.21 13.90
N LEU A 519 16.86 -18.48 13.56
CA LEU A 519 16.59 -17.17 14.13
C LEU A 519 16.35 -17.30 15.64
N ARG A 520 17.03 -16.46 16.41
CA ARG A 520 16.97 -16.51 17.88
C ARG A 520 15.88 -15.65 18.51
N TYR A 521 15.32 -14.69 17.76
CA TYR A 521 14.36 -13.72 18.27
C TYR A 521 13.27 -13.50 17.22
N HIS A 522 12.02 -13.84 17.54
CA HIS A 522 10.88 -13.59 16.64
C HIS A 522 10.38 -12.14 16.70
N LYS A 523 10.91 -11.32 17.62
CA LYS A 523 10.70 -9.87 17.58
C LYS A 523 12.03 -9.13 17.61
N ILE A 524 12.31 -8.45 16.52
CA ILE A 524 13.47 -7.58 16.32
C ILE A 524 12.94 -6.15 16.38
N ILE A 525 13.23 -5.44 17.45
CA ILE A 525 12.70 -4.11 17.74
C ILE A 525 13.80 -3.09 17.54
N ILE A 526 13.63 -2.19 16.57
CA ILE A 526 14.51 -1.05 16.33
C ILE A 526 14.06 0.08 17.26
N MET A 527 14.96 0.50 18.15
CA MET A 527 14.70 1.56 19.14
C MET A 527 15.78 2.63 19.01
N THR A 528 15.48 3.65 18.21
CA THR A 528 16.35 4.79 17.90
C THR A 528 15.79 6.07 18.52
N ASP A 529 16.63 7.11 18.61
CA ASP A 529 16.19 8.41 19.12
C ASP A 529 15.17 9.07 18.16
N ALA A 530 14.36 9.98 18.70
CA ALA A 530 13.32 10.69 17.96
C ALA A 530 13.86 11.94 17.26
N ASP A 531 15.08 11.85 16.73
CA ASP A 531 15.78 12.93 16.04
C ASP A 531 16.12 12.56 14.57
N VAL A 532 16.85 13.46 13.92
CA VAL A 532 17.29 13.28 12.52
C VAL A 532 18.29 12.13 12.35
N ASP A 533 19.13 11.86 13.36
CA ASP A 533 20.15 10.82 13.31
C ASP A 533 19.54 9.44 13.56
N GLY A 534 18.62 9.32 14.51
CA GLY A 534 17.81 8.13 14.77
C GLY A 534 16.94 7.77 13.57
N SER A 535 16.31 8.75 12.92
CA SER A 535 15.57 8.54 11.67
C SER A 535 16.46 8.02 10.54
N HIS A 536 17.70 8.49 10.45
CA HIS A 536 18.68 8.01 9.48
C HIS A 536 19.13 6.57 9.79
N ILE A 537 19.47 6.26 11.05
CA ILE A 537 19.86 4.90 11.48
C ILE A 537 18.72 3.91 11.25
N ARG A 538 17.48 4.30 11.58
CA ARG A 538 16.28 3.51 11.31
C ARG A 538 16.16 3.19 9.82
N THR A 539 16.36 4.17 8.95
CA THR A 539 16.33 3.98 7.49
C THR A 539 17.42 3.01 7.02
N LEU A 540 18.64 3.12 7.54
CA LEU A 540 19.76 2.22 7.23
C LEU A 540 19.49 0.77 7.69
N LEU A 541 18.92 0.59 8.88
CA LEU A 541 18.52 -0.72 9.41
C LEU A 541 17.41 -1.36 8.57
N LEU A 542 16.38 -0.60 8.22
CA LEU A 542 15.30 -1.08 7.35
C LEU A 542 15.84 -1.50 5.99
N THR A 543 16.74 -0.70 5.42
CA THR A 543 17.44 -1.05 4.16
C THR A 543 18.24 -2.35 4.32
N PHE A 544 18.96 -2.51 5.44
CA PHE A 544 19.70 -3.73 5.74
C PHE A 544 18.82 -4.97 5.78
N PHE A 545 17.72 -4.92 6.55
CA PHE A 545 16.79 -6.04 6.67
C PHE A 545 16.11 -6.35 5.33
N TYR A 546 15.66 -5.32 4.62
CA TYR A 546 15.02 -5.48 3.31
C TYR A 546 15.93 -6.17 2.28
N ARG A 547 17.21 -5.75 2.21
CA ARG A 547 18.15 -6.29 1.21
C ARG A 547 18.75 -7.64 1.57
N ASN A 548 19.11 -7.85 2.84
CA ASN A 548 19.91 -9.01 3.24
C ASN A 548 19.10 -10.10 3.96
N MET A 549 17.95 -9.74 4.52
CA MET A 549 17.10 -10.64 5.32
C MET A 549 15.59 -10.41 5.05
N PRO A 550 15.14 -10.37 3.78
CA PRO A 550 13.76 -10.02 3.43
C PRO A 550 12.73 -10.94 4.13
N ALA A 551 13.08 -12.21 4.33
CA ALA A 551 12.26 -13.19 5.04
C ALA A 551 11.88 -12.74 6.47
N LEU A 552 12.69 -11.92 7.15
CA LEU A 552 12.35 -11.39 8.48
C LEU A 552 11.21 -10.37 8.41
N ILE A 553 11.15 -9.59 7.33
CA ILE A 553 10.08 -8.61 7.10
C ILE A 553 8.82 -9.34 6.61
N GLU A 554 8.96 -10.30 5.69
CA GLU A 554 7.85 -11.11 5.17
C GLU A 554 7.14 -11.90 6.28
N ASN A 555 7.90 -12.44 7.24
CA ASN A 555 7.36 -13.12 8.43
C ASN A 555 6.99 -12.17 9.58
N GLN A 556 7.05 -10.85 9.36
CA GLN A 556 6.64 -9.82 10.32
C GLN A 556 7.39 -9.87 11.67
N PHE A 557 8.69 -10.17 11.63
CA PHE A 557 9.55 -10.20 12.82
C PHE A 557 10.22 -8.85 13.13
N VAL A 558 10.14 -7.85 12.24
CA VAL A 558 10.77 -6.54 12.42
C VAL A 558 9.76 -5.48 12.89
N TYR A 559 10.13 -4.73 13.93
CA TYR A 559 9.30 -3.73 14.59
C TYR A 559 10.10 -2.45 14.85
N ILE A 560 9.41 -1.31 14.96
CA ILE A 560 9.97 -0.03 15.42
C ILE A 560 9.31 0.35 16.74
N ALA A 561 10.10 0.67 17.75
CA ALA A 561 9.60 1.19 19.02
C ALA A 561 9.12 2.64 18.88
N GLN A 562 8.04 2.99 19.59
CA GLN A 562 7.50 4.35 19.64
C GLN A 562 7.65 4.93 21.06
N PRO A 563 8.84 5.48 21.40
CA PRO A 563 9.01 6.17 22.67
C PRO A 563 8.11 7.42 22.73
N PRO A 564 7.73 7.87 23.95
CA PRO A 564 6.93 9.08 24.10
C PRO A 564 7.74 10.33 23.75
N LEU A 565 7.09 11.32 23.14
CA LEU A 565 7.68 12.62 22.83
C LEU A 565 7.68 13.55 24.05
N TYR A 566 6.62 13.49 24.87
CA TYR A 566 6.47 14.36 26.03
C TYR A 566 6.11 13.57 27.29
N LYS A 567 6.52 14.12 28.43
CA LYS A 567 5.99 13.79 29.75
C LYS A 567 5.41 15.07 30.33
N VAL A 568 4.10 15.06 30.57
CA VAL A 568 3.38 16.18 31.17
C VAL A 568 3.06 15.85 32.61
N THR A 569 3.45 16.73 33.53
CA THR A 569 3.18 16.57 34.97
C THR A 569 2.30 17.72 35.45
N ARG A 570 1.14 17.40 36.02
CA ARG A 570 0.24 18.36 36.69
C ARG A 570 0.05 17.92 38.14
N LYS A 571 0.48 18.75 39.09
CA LYS A 571 0.47 18.45 40.53
C LYS A 571 1.24 17.15 40.85
N LYS A 572 0.54 16.02 41.07
CA LYS A 572 1.12 14.69 41.36
C LYS A 572 0.86 13.64 40.28
N LYS A 573 0.16 13.99 39.20
CA LYS A 573 -0.13 13.09 38.08
C LYS A 573 0.81 13.40 36.94
N SER A 574 1.48 12.39 36.41
CA SER A 574 2.29 12.47 35.20
C SER A 574 1.69 11.59 34.12
N GLN A 575 1.70 12.06 32.88
CA GLN A 575 1.24 11.33 31.70
C GLN A 575 2.27 11.43 30.59
N TYR A 576 2.47 10.33 29.86
CA TYR A 576 3.32 10.28 28.68
C TYR A 576 2.46 10.49 27.42
N ILE A 577 3.02 11.20 26.45
CA ILE A 577 2.33 11.60 25.22
C ILE A 577 3.23 11.27 24.05
N HIS A 578 2.68 10.64 23.02
CA HIS A 578 3.41 10.06 21.90
C HIS A 578 3.33 10.87 20.60
N SER A 579 2.43 11.85 20.51
CA SER A 579 2.28 12.71 19.32
C SER A 579 1.96 14.16 19.69
N GLU A 580 2.23 15.10 18.78
CA GLU A 580 1.81 16.49 18.96
C GLU A 580 0.29 16.64 19.04
N LYS A 581 -0.45 15.87 18.23
CA LYS A 581 -1.91 15.85 18.28
C LYS A 581 -2.42 15.41 19.66
N GLU A 582 -1.86 14.34 20.21
CA GLU A 582 -2.22 13.88 21.56
C GLU A 582 -1.84 14.93 22.63
N MET A 583 -0.77 15.70 22.42
CA MET A 583 -0.42 16.83 23.27
C MET A 583 -1.47 17.93 23.23
N ASP A 584 -1.92 18.31 22.04
CA ASP A 584 -2.95 19.34 21.86
C ASP A 584 -4.30 18.91 22.44
N ASP A 585 -4.71 17.65 22.20
CA ASP A 585 -5.92 17.06 22.78
C ASP A 585 -5.83 17.06 24.32
N TYR A 586 -4.69 16.64 24.87
CA TYR A 586 -4.47 16.61 26.32
C TYR A 586 -4.48 18.00 26.95
N LEU A 587 -3.83 18.99 26.33
CA LEU A 587 -3.85 20.38 26.78
C LEU A 587 -5.25 20.96 26.73
N THR A 588 -6.04 20.61 25.71
CA THR A 588 -7.43 21.03 25.56
C THR A 588 -8.30 20.47 26.69
N ASP A 589 -8.19 19.18 26.97
CA ASP A 589 -8.91 18.53 28.07
C ASP A 589 -8.53 19.13 29.44
N LEU A 590 -7.24 19.40 29.67
CA LEU A 590 -6.79 20.08 30.89
C LEU A 590 -7.29 21.51 30.98
N GLY A 591 -7.36 22.23 29.86
CA GLY A 591 -7.87 23.59 29.79
C GLY A 591 -9.37 23.66 30.09
N LEU A 592 -10.11 22.58 29.83
CA LEU A 592 -11.54 22.45 30.03
C LEU A 592 -11.97 21.99 31.43
N SER A 593 -11.04 21.49 32.25
CA SER A 593 -11.38 20.82 33.52
C SER A 593 -11.94 21.77 34.58
N ASP A 594 -11.47 23.02 34.58
CA ASP A 594 -11.73 24.01 35.64
C ASP A 594 -12.50 25.24 35.12
N ILE A 595 -13.17 25.09 33.97
CA ILE A 595 -13.90 26.17 33.29
C ILE A 595 -15.30 25.75 32.85
N SER A 596 -16.20 26.72 32.79
CA SER A 596 -17.57 26.54 32.31
C SER A 596 -17.96 27.61 31.29
N PHE A 597 -18.81 27.25 30.33
CA PHE A 597 -19.24 28.15 29.25
C PHE A 597 -20.65 28.65 29.48
N LYS A 598 -20.85 29.97 29.32
CA LYS A 598 -22.16 30.60 29.25
C LYS A 598 -22.30 31.30 27.90
N LEU A 599 -23.32 30.90 27.14
CA LEU A 599 -23.65 31.49 25.83
C LEU A 599 -24.44 32.79 26.00
N GLU A 600 -24.29 33.71 25.05
CA GLU A 600 -25.12 34.92 24.99
C GLU A 600 -26.61 34.55 24.90
N GLY A 601 -27.44 35.11 25.79
CA GLY A 601 -28.89 34.88 25.80
C GLY A 601 -29.38 33.59 26.46
N LYS A 602 -28.50 32.71 26.94
CA LYS A 602 -28.87 31.56 27.79
C LYS A 602 -28.46 31.80 29.24
N GLU A 603 -29.36 31.53 30.19
CA GLU A 603 -29.03 31.64 31.62
C GLU A 603 -28.21 30.46 32.14
N ASP A 604 -28.43 29.27 31.57
CA ASP A 604 -27.80 28.03 31.96
C ASP A 604 -26.37 27.88 31.41
N VAL A 605 -25.53 27.22 32.21
CA VAL A 605 -24.17 26.83 31.86
C VAL A 605 -24.20 25.52 31.06
N LEU A 606 -23.36 25.41 30.03
CA LEU A 606 -23.27 24.17 29.24
C LEU A 606 -22.77 22.99 30.08
N ASP A 607 -23.39 21.82 29.88
CA ASP A 607 -22.95 20.58 30.51
C ASP A 607 -21.62 20.07 29.93
N GLU A 608 -20.97 19.09 30.57
CA GLU A 608 -19.64 18.61 30.15
C GLU A 608 -19.61 18.11 28.69
N ALA A 609 -20.66 17.43 28.23
CA ALA A 609 -20.73 16.90 26.87
C ALA A 609 -20.91 18.03 25.85
N GLU A 610 -21.77 19.00 26.15
CA GLU A 610 -21.98 20.20 25.35
C GLU A 610 -20.71 21.06 25.28
N ARG A 611 -19.97 21.21 26.40
CA ARG A 611 -18.69 21.94 26.41
C ARG A 611 -17.66 21.30 25.50
N LYS A 612 -17.47 19.98 25.59
CA LYS A 612 -16.53 19.26 24.72
C LYS A 612 -16.90 19.38 23.25
N THR A 613 -18.20 19.26 22.96
CA THR A 613 -18.73 19.44 21.59
C THR A 613 -18.45 20.84 21.06
N LEU A 614 -18.68 21.88 21.89
CA LEU A 614 -18.40 23.27 21.54
C LEU A 614 -16.92 23.49 21.21
N VAL A 615 -16.01 22.99 22.05
CA VAL A 615 -14.56 23.13 21.80
C VAL A 615 -14.14 22.38 20.55
N GLN A 616 -14.68 21.18 20.30
CA GLN A 616 -14.42 20.44 19.08
C GLN A 616 -14.81 21.26 17.84
N MET A 617 -15.97 21.94 17.86
CA MET A 617 -16.37 22.85 16.78
C MET A 617 -15.43 24.05 16.62
N ILE A 618 -14.90 24.60 17.71
CA ILE A 618 -13.94 25.71 17.66
C ILE A 618 -12.63 25.24 17.00
N LEU A 619 -12.14 24.04 17.34
CA LEU A 619 -10.95 23.44 16.74
C LEU A 619 -11.17 23.05 15.27
N GLU A 620 -12.37 22.59 14.91
CA GLU A 620 -12.76 22.35 13.51
C GLU A 620 -12.76 23.66 12.69
N ALA A 621 -13.27 24.76 13.26
CA ALA A 621 -13.25 26.08 12.64
C ALA A 621 -11.83 26.66 12.53
N GLU A 622 -10.97 26.46 13.54
CA GLU A 622 -9.54 26.83 13.48
C GLU A 622 -8.82 26.03 12.39
N SER A 623 -9.00 24.71 12.35
CA SER A 623 -8.42 23.85 11.32
C SER A 623 -8.87 24.26 9.93
N PHE A 624 -10.14 24.64 9.77
CA PHE A 624 -10.68 25.18 8.55
C PHE A 624 -10.00 26.50 8.14
N ALA A 625 -9.84 27.44 9.08
CA ALA A 625 -9.15 28.71 8.85
C ALA A 625 -7.68 28.50 8.45
N ILE A 626 -6.95 27.62 9.13
CA ILE A 626 -5.54 27.29 8.81
C ILE A 626 -5.43 26.67 7.41
N ARG A 627 -6.36 25.79 7.02
CA ARG A 627 -6.38 25.21 5.66
C ARG A 627 -6.57 26.29 4.58
N LEU A 628 -7.41 27.29 4.84
CA LEU A 628 -7.59 28.42 3.93
C LEU A 628 -6.32 29.29 3.84
N GLU A 629 -5.68 29.56 4.98
CA GLU A 629 -4.44 30.35 5.03
C GLU A 629 -3.30 29.65 4.28
N ARG A 630 -3.18 28.32 4.37
CA ARG A 630 -2.24 27.53 3.56
C ARG A 630 -2.50 27.61 2.06
N LYS A 631 -3.75 27.84 1.66
CA LYS A 631 -4.18 28.09 0.27
C LYS A 631 -3.97 29.55 -0.16
N GLY A 632 -3.39 30.40 0.70
CA GLY A 632 -3.07 31.79 0.41
C GLY A 632 -4.22 32.78 0.62
N ILE A 633 -5.36 32.34 1.17
CA ILE A 633 -6.51 33.22 1.44
C ILE A 633 -6.67 33.36 2.95
N SER A 634 -6.67 34.60 3.43
CA SER A 634 -6.94 34.84 4.86
C SER A 634 -8.40 34.51 5.19
N PHE A 635 -8.66 33.95 6.38
CA PHE A 635 -10.02 33.62 6.79
C PHE A 635 -10.98 34.83 6.74
N ARG A 636 -10.49 36.03 7.05
CA ARG A 636 -11.28 37.27 6.94
C ARG A 636 -11.65 37.61 5.50
N GLU A 637 -10.71 37.47 4.58
CA GLU A 637 -10.94 37.68 3.15
C GLU A 637 -11.99 36.70 2.62
N PHE A 638 -11.85 35.41 2.96
CA PHE A 638 -12.81 34.37 2.62
C PHE A 638 -14.24 34.69 3.10
N ILE A 639 -14.38 35.11 4.37
CA ILE A 639 -15.67 35.52 4.93
C ILE A 639 -16.23 36.78 4.25
N SER A 640 -15.37 37.75 3.93
CA SER A 640 -15.78 38.99 3.26
C SER A 640 -16.18 38.79 1.81
N ALA A 641 -15.72 37.71 1.19
CA ALA A 641 -15.98 37.36 -0.20
C ALA A 641 -17.37 36.76 -0.44
N LYS A 642 -18.31 36.83 0.51
CA LYS A 642 -19.70 36.38 0.32
C LYS A 642 -20.36 37.07 -0.87
N ASN A 643 -21.13 36.32 -1.65
CA ASN A 643 -21.94 36.89 -2.73
C ASN A 643 -23.20 37.61 -2.19
N ALA A 644 -23.98 38.22 -3.08
CA ALA A 644 -25.22 38.93 -2.73
C ALA A 644 -26.30 38.04 -2.06
N GLU A 645 -26.22 36.73 -2.22
CA GLU A 645 -27.09 35.74 -1.59
C GLU A 645 -26.54 35.24 -0.23
N GLY A 646 -25.38 35.75 0.20
CA GLY A 646 -24.73 35.36 1.45
C GLY A 646 -23.92 34.05 1.38
N ARG A 647 -23.73 33.48 0.19
CA ARG A 647 -22.94 32.24 0.01
C ARG A 647 -21.44 32.55 0.02
N LEU A 648 -20.68 31.65 0.65
CA LEU A 648 -19.22 31.70 0.66
C LEU A 648 -18.66 31.17 -0.67
N PRO A 649 -17.47 31.63 -1.09
CA PRO A 649 -16.84 31.15 -2.31
C PRO A 649 -16.35 29.71 -2.14
N GLN A 650 -16.82 28.80 -2.97
CA GLN A 650 -16.41 27.39 -2.93
C GLN A 650 -15.08 27.15 -3.66
N PHE A 651 -14.81 27.90 -4.73
CA PHE A 651 -13.59 27.77 -5.52
C PHE A 651 -12.95 29.13 -5.76
N GLN A 652 -11.63 29.13 -5.92
CA GLN A 652 -10.85 30.21 -6.50
C GLN A 652 -10.27 29.73 -7.83
N ILE A 653 -10.49 30.47 -8.92
CA ILE A 653 -10.04 30.08 -10.26
C ILE A 653 -9.07 31.13 -10.79
N ASP A 654 -7.99 30.67 -11.41
CA ASP A 654 -7.09 31.52 -12.17
C ASP A 654 -7.54 31.58 -13.64
N LEU A 655 -8.10 32.73 -14.02
CA LEU A 655 -8.44 33.04 -15.40
C LEU A 655 -7.34 33.90 -16.02
N ALA A 656 -7.32 34.00 -17.36
CA ALA A 656 -6.35 34.83 -18.07
C ALA A 656 -6.40 36.31 -17.66
N ASP A 657 -7.56 36.76 -17.16
CA ASP A 657 -7.84 38.14 -16.80
C ASP A 657 -7.62 38.41 -15.29
N GLY A 658 -7.18 37.40 -14.54
CA GLY A 658 -6.93 37.43 -13.10
C GLY A 658 -7.69 36.36 -12.32
N VAL A 659 -7.51 36.41 -11.00
CA VAL A 659 -8.07 35.44 -10.05
C VAL A 659 -9.54 35.77 -9.73
N ARG A 660 -10.42 34.76 -9.69
CA ARG A 660 -11.85 34.95 -9.45
C ARG A 660 -12.43 33.91 -8.49
N PHE A 661 -13.30 34.36 -7.58
CA PHE A 661 -14.07 33.47 -6.71
C PHE A 661 -15.34 32.95 -7.39
N VAL A 662 -15.67 31.70 -7.09
CA VAL A 662 -16.82 30.97 -7.64
C VAL A 662 -17.57 30.30 -6.51
N TYR A 663 -18.90 30.34 -6.56
CA TYR A 663 -19.77 30.10 -5.40
C TYR A 663 -20.57 28.81 -5.48
N SER A 664 -20.41 28.04 -6.55
CA SER A 664 -21.07 26.74 -6.72
C SER A 664 -20.35 25.86 -7.74
N THR A 665 -20.52 24.55 -7.62
CA THR A 665 -20.01 23.56 -8.58
C THR A 665 -20.56 23.80 -9.99
N SER A 666 -21.84 24.19 -10.12
CA SER A 666 -22.45 24.45 -11.44
C SER A 666 -21.87 25.68 -12.14
N GLU A 667 -21.57 26.74 -11.38
CA GLU A 667 -20.87 27.92 -11.90
C GLU A 667 -19.42 27.58 -12.31
N PHE A 668 -18.73 26.77 -11.50
CA PHE A 668 -17.39 26.27 -11.81
C PHE A 668 -17.38 25.43 -13.11
N GLU A 669 -18.32 24.48 -13.25
CA GLU A 669 -18.44 23.65 -14.45
C GLU A 669 -18.74 24.48 -15.71
N ALA A 670 -19.57 25.51 -15.60
CA ALA A 670 -19.86 26.42 -16.70
C ALA A 670 -18.61 27.18 -17.15
N LEU A 671 -17.81 27.68 -16.20
CA LEU A 671 -16.54 28.36 -16.48
C LEU A 671 -15.49 27.42 -17.06
N LYS A 672 -15.38 26.19 -16.54
CA LYS A 672 -14.50 25.15 -17.08
C LYS A 672 -14.84 24.82 -18.54
N LYS A 673 -16.13 24.65 -18.85
CA LYS A 673 -16.60 24.44 -20.23
C LYS A 673 -16.29 25.65 -21.12
N ALA A 674 -16.49 26.86 -20.63
CA ALA A 674 -16.19 28.08 -21.38
C ALA A 674 -14.69 28.22 -21.69
N ASP A 675 -13.81 27.92 -20.73
CA ASP A 675 -12.36 27.96 -20.96
C ASP A 675 -11.90 26.86 -21.92
N GLU A 676 -12.47 25.65 -21.84
CA GLU A 676 -12.18 24.57 -22.80
C GLU A 676 -12.55 24.98 -24.24
N VAL A 677 -13.72 25.60 -24.43
CA VAL A 677 -14.15 26.13 -25.73
C VAL A 677 -13.20 27.21 -26.25
N ARG A 678 -12.73 28.09 -25.35
CA ARG A 678 -11.74 29.13 -25.70
C ARG A 678 -10.41 28.51 -26.12
N GLN A 679 -9.89 27.56 -25.35
CA GLN A 679 -8.64 26.86 -25.67
C GLN A 679 -8.74 26.11 -26.99
N ARG A 680 -9.89 25.49 -27.27
CA ARG A 680 -10.14 24.80 -28.55
C ARG A 680 -10.10 25.78 -29.72
N SER A 681 -10.71 26.95 -29.57
CA SER A 681 -10.67 28.00 -30.59
C SER A 681 -9.24 28.49 -30.86
N ILE A 682 -8.46 28.73 -29.80
CA ILE A 682 -7.04 29.13 -29.92
C ILE A 682 -6.21 28.03 -30.59
N HIS A 683 -6.44 26.77 -30.25
CA HIS A 683 -5.76 25.63 -30.86
C HIS A 683 -6.07 25.50 -32.35
N GLU A 684 -7.35 25.65 -32.74
CA GLU A 684 -7.77 25.64 -34.15
C GLU A 684 -7.15 26.81 -34.94
N GLU A 685 -7.08 28.01 -34.36
CA GLU A 685 -6.39 29.16 -34.96
C GLU A 685 -4.89 28.89 -35.11
N THR A 686 -4.23 28.36 -34.07
CA THR A 686 -2.79 28.02 -34.11
C THR A 686 -2.49 26.98 -35.19
N ILE A 687 -3.33 25.96 -35.35
CA ILE A 687 -3.19 24.96 -36.43
C ILE A 687 -3.31 25.59 -37.82
N ARG A 688 -4.22 26.55 -38.00
CA ARG A 688 -4.41 27.23 -39.29
C ARG A 688 -3.22 28.09 -39.69
N GLU A 689 -2.46 28.59 -38.73
CA GLU A 689 -1.28 29.43 -38.96
C GLU A 689 -0.01 28.61 -39.27
N ILE A 690 0.03 27.32 -38.92
CA ILE A 690 1.18 26.44 -39.18
C ILE A 690 1.15 25.92 -40.63
N PRO A 691 2.25 26.01 -41.40
CA PRO A 691 2.34 25.42 -42.74
C PRO A 691 2.10 23.90 -42.72
N VAL A 692 1.42 23.37 -43.73
CA VAL A 692 1.01 21.94 -43.81
C VAL A 692 2.21 20.99 -43.74
N GLU A 693 3.39 21.43 -44.16
CA GLU A 693 4.64 20.65 -44.15
C GLU A 693 5.23 20.44 -42.74
N GLU A 694 4.87 21.29 -41.77
CA GLU A 694 5.39 21.25 -40.39
C GLU A 694 4.39 20.64 -39.39
N LEU A 695 3.21 20.26 -39.86
CA LEU A 695 2.10 19.77 -39.03
C LEU A 695 2.22 18.26 -38.75
N THR A 696 2.53 17.90 -37.51
CA THR A 696 2.54 16.49 -37.07
C THR A 696 1.13 16.02 -36.66
N GLU A 697 0.87 14.71 -36.71
CA GLU A 697 -0.40 14.14 -36.24
C GLU A 697 -0.65 14.40 -34.75
N GLU A 698 0.41 14.51 -33.93
CA GLU A 698 0.30 14.85 -32.51
C GLU A 698 -0.16 16.30 -32.29
N MET A 699 0.23 17.24 -33.15
CA MET A 699 -0.17 18.64 -33.07
C MET A 699 -1.64 18.88 -33.40
N LYS A 700 -2.29 17.97 -34.14
CA LYS A 700 -3.72 18.04 -34.47
C LYS A 700 -4.62 17.63 -33.30
N ILE A 701 -4.05 16.99 -32.28
CA ILE A 701 -4.81 16.48 -31.14
C ILE A 701 -4.97 17.61 -30.12
N PHE A 702 -6.19 18.14 -30.00
CA PHE A 702 -6.53 19.09 -28.96
C PHE A 702 -6.46 18.43 -27.59
N LYS A 703 -5.56 18.92 -26.73
CA LYS A 703 -5.49 18.56 -25.31
C LYS A 703 -5.80 19.82 -24.49
N PRO A 704 -6.97 19.91 -23.84
CA PRO A 704 -7.28 21.06 -23.02
C PRO A 704 -6.30 21.12 -21.84
N LYS A 705 -5.66 22.28 -21.67
CA LYS A 705 -4.94 22.60 -20.44
C LYS A 705 -5.95 22.68 -19.31
N ARG A 706 -5.62 22.07 -18.18
CA ARG A 706 -6.48 22.17 -16.98
C ARG A 706 -6.57 23.63 -16.56
N LEU A 707 -7.79 24.07 -16.30
CA LEU A 707 -8.05 25.33 -15.60
C LEU A 707 -7.48 25.20 -14.19
N HIS A 708 -6.59 26.11 -13.79
CA HIS A 708 -6.05 26.11 -12.44
C HIS A 708 -7.11 26.65 -11.49
N PHE A 709 -7.42 25.88 -10.45
CA PHE A 709 -8.35 26.28 -9.41
C PHE A 709 -7.92 25.69 -8.07
N ILE A 710 -8.40 26.33 -7.02
CA ILE A 710 -8.25 25.91 -5.64
C ILE A 710 -9.66 25.75 -5.10
N GLU A 711 -10.09 24.52 -4.81
CA GLU A 711 -11.30 24.28 -4.01
C GLU A 711 -11.01 24.75 -2.58
N LEU A 712 -11.82 25.66 -2.06
CA LEU A 712 -11.62 26.25 -0.74
C LEU A 712 -12.16 25.34 0.36
N TYR A 713 -13.31 24.72 0.11
CA TYR A 713 -13.96 23.79 1.03
C TYR A 713 -14.90 22.81 0.33
N GLU A 714 -15.12 21.66 0.97
CA GLU A 714 -16.17 20.71 0.59
C GLU A 714 -17.51 21.14 1.19
N GLU A 715 -18.57 21.15 0.38
CA GLU A 715 -19.89 21.69 0.76
C GLU A 715 -20.51 20.97 1.96
N ASN A 716 -20.44 19.64 2.01
CA ASN A 716 -20.99 18.84 3.11
C ASN A 716 -20.28 19.10 4.43
N SER A 717 -18.95 19.15 4.40
CA SER A 717 -18.10 19.39 5.58
C SER A 717 -18.33 20.79 6.16
N LEU A 718 -18.41 21.83 5.31
CA LEU A 718 -18.70 23.19 5.77
C LEU A 718 -20.13 23.31 6.31
N ARG A 719 -21.09 22.70 5.62
CA ARG A 719 -22.49 22.71 6.01
C ARG A 719 -22.70 22.02 7.37
N ASP A 720 -22.09 20.87 7.59
CA ASP A 720 -22.15 20.17 8.87
C ASP A 720 -21.58 21.04 10.00
N LEU A 721 -20.42 21.67 9.79
CA LEU A 721 -19.84 22.62 10.76
C LEU A 721 -20.76 23.81 11.03
N GLN A 722 -21.35 24.42 9.99
CA GLN A 722 -22.30 25.53 10.14
C GLN A 722 -23.59 25.11 10.86
N GLU A 723 -24.15 23.94 10.53
CA GLU A 723 -25.33 23.39 11.19
C GLU A 723 -25.04 23.12 12.67
N LYS A 724 -23.88 22.51 12.99
CA LYS A 724 -23.45 22.29 14.37
C LYS A 724 -23.29 23.60 15.14
N LEU A 725 -22.59 24.59 14.59
CA LEU A 725 -22.41 25.92 15.22
C LEU A 725 -23.77 26.62 15.45
N SER A 726 -24.69 26.52 14.49
CA SER A 726 -26.01 27.16 14.57
C SER A 726 -26.87 26.63 15.73
N ARG A 727 -26.70 25.37 16.14
CA ARG A 727 -27.38 24.79 17.32
C ARG A 727 -27.03 25.51 18.63
N TYR A 728 -25.86 26.14 18.67
CA TYR A 728 -25.38 26.94 19.80
C TYR A 728 -25.58 28.45 19.58
N GLY A 729 -26.25 28.86 18.50
CA GLY A 729 -26.45 30.27 18.14
C GLY A 729 -25.19 30.94 17.57
N LEU A 730 -24.20 30.14 17.16
CA LEU A 730 -22.92 30.61 16.63
C LEU A 730 -22.90 30.52 15.11
N MET A 731 -22.10 31.37 14.49
CA MET A 731 -21.83 31.39 13.05
C MET A 731 -20.35 31.15 12.80
N LEU A 732 -20.00 30.64 11.62
CA LEU A 732 -18.61 30.42 11.23
C LEU A 732 -17.78 31.72 11.29
N GLU A 733 -18.40 32.86 10.96
CA GLU A 733 -17.81 34.20 11.06
C GLU A 733 -17.30 34.54 12.47
N ASP A 734 -18.00 34.06 13.50
CA ASP A 734 -17.70 34.35 14.90
C ASP A 734 -16.32 33.80 15.31
N TYR A 735 -15.68 32.97 14.47
CA TYR A 735 -14.29 32.57 14.65
C TYR A 735 -13.32 33.75 14.64
N SER A 736 -13.52 34.76 13.78
CA SER A 736 -12.60 35.92 13.65
C SER A 736 -13.29 37.29 13.65
N VAL A 737 -14.61 37.33 13.52
CA VAL A 737 -15.43 38.54 13.51
C VAL A 737 -16.00 38.73 14.91
N ALA A 738 -15.66 39.85 15.55
CA ALA A 738 -16.03 40.12 16.93
C ALA A 738 -17.55 40.39 17.07
N ARG A 739 -18.21 39.67 17.98
CA ARG A 739 -19.53 40.00 18.53
C ARG A 739 -19.42 40.38 20.00
N LYS A 740 -20.35 41.21 20.48
CA LYS A 740 -20.34 41.65 21.87
C LYS A 740 -20.77 40.49 22.78
N ASN A 741 -19.87 39.97 23.61
CA ASN A 741 -20.12 38.92 24.62
C ASN A 741 -20.64 37.59 24.03
N LEU A 742 -19.96 37.07 23.00
CA LEU A 742 -20.33 35.82 22.31
C LEU A 742 -20.46 34.63 23.28
N ILE A 743 -19.38 34.38 24.04
CA ILE A 743 -19.31 33.35 25.08
C ILE A 743 -18.57 33.94 26.28
N THR A 744 -19.12 33.75 27.46
CA THR A 744 -18.43 34.03 28.72
C THR A 744 -17.89 32.73 29.30
N VAL A 745 -16.58 32.66 29.53
CA VAL A 745 -15.93 31.56 30.23
C VAL A 745 -15.83 31.92 31.71
N LYS A 746 -16.31 31.03 32.59
CA LYS A 746 -16.14 31.18 34.04
C LYS A 746 -15.14 30.16 34.56
N GLU A 747 -14.11 30.64 35.26
CA GLU A 747 -13.18 29.81 36.03
C GLU A 747 -13.82 29.41 37.38
N ASP A 748 -13.43 28.28 37.96
CA ASP A 748 -13.89 27.82 39.29
C ASP A 748 -13.61 28.84 40.42
N GLU A 749 -12.61 29.70 40.25
CA GLU A 749 -12.28 30.80 41.19
C GLU A 749 -13.26 32.00 41.09
N GLY A 750 -14.31 31.90 40.25
CA GLY A 750 -15.36 32.91 40.09
C GLY A 750 -15.00 34.07 39.15
N ARG A 751 -13.88 33.99 38.42
CA ARG A 751 -13.51 34.97 37.40
C ARG A 751 -14.28 34.70 36.11
N GLU A 752 -14.86 35.75 35.54
CA GLU A 752 -15.58 35.70 34.27
C GLU A 752 -14.75 36.38 33.17
N HIS A 753 -14.60 35.69 32.04
CA HIS A 753 -13.87 36.14 30.86
C HIS A 753 -14.83 36.20 29.66
N PRO A 754 -15.35 37.39 29.31
CA PRO A 754 -16.16 37.55 28.11
C PRO A 754 -15.26 37.54 26.87
N PHE A 755 -15.56 36.68 25.91
CA PHE A 755 -14.86 36.62 24.62
C PHE A 755 -15.73 37.13 23.48
N ALA A 756 -15.08 37.78 22.52
CA ALA A 756 -15.74 38.36 21.37
C ALA A 756 -15.64 37.46 20.12
N THR A 757 -14.70 36.52 20.10
CA THR A 757 -14.49 35.57 18.99
C THR A 757 -14.21 34.15 19.49
N LEU A 758 -14.49 33.14 18.66
CA LEU A 758 -14.16 31.75 19.00
C LEU A 758 -12.66 31.49 19.02
N LYS A 759 -11.88 32.23 18.22
CA LYS A 759 -10.41 32.13 18.23
C LYS A 759 -9.83 32.47 19.61
N GLU A 760 -10.30 33.56 20.23
CA GLU A 760 -9.86 33.95 21.57
C GLU A 760 -10.16 32.87 22.62
N ILE A 761 -11.27 32.14 22.47
CA ILE A 761 -11.64 31.04 23.36
C ILE A 761 -10.69 29.86 23.18
N GLY A 762 -10.39 29.47 21.94
CA GLY A 762 -9.40 28.42 21.65
C GLY A 762 -8.01 28.75 22.22
N ASP A 763 -7.58 30.00 22.06
CA ASP A 763 -6.31 30.50 22.63
C ASP A 763 -6.33 30.49 24.16
N PHE A 764 -7.44 30.90 24.77
CA PHE A 764 -7.61 30.86 26.22
C PHE A 764 -7.59 29.44 26.77
N ILE A 765 -8.27 28.48 26.13
CA ILE A 765 -8.29 27.07 26.55
C ILE A 765 -6.87 26.49 26.51
N ARG A 766 -6.12 26.72 25.42
CA ARG A 766 -4.72 26.27 25.30
C ARG A 766 -3.82 26.92 26.37
N ALA A 767 -3.98 28.22 26.61
CA ALA A 767 -3.25 28.92 27.66
C ALA A 767 -3.59 28.39 29.07
N ASN A 768 -4.87 28.10 29.32
CA ASN A 768 -5.34 27.56 30.59
C ASN A 768 -4.84 26.13 30.83
N GLY A 769 -4.86 25.27 29.81
CA GLY A 769 -4.30 23.92 29.87
C GLY A 769 -2.80 23.90 30.18
N ARG A 770 -2.07 24.96 29.77
CA ARG A 770 -0.66 25.17 30.09
C ARG A 770 -0.38 25.72 31.49
N LYS A 771 -1.40 26.18 32.24
CA LYS A 771 -1.19 26.70 33.60
C LYS A 771 -0.86 25.56 34.58
N GLY A 772 0.29 25.68 35.26
CA GLY A 772 0.65 24.77 36.35
C GLY A 772 1.02 23.34 35.91
N ILE A 773 1.37 23.16 34.63
CA ILE A 773 1.96 21.92 34.11
C ILE A 773 3.46 22.09 33.88
N GLU A 774 4.19 21.02 34.13
CA GLU A 774 5.59 20.87 33.75
C GLU A 774 5.65 19.93 32.55
N ILE A 775 6.15 20.42 31.41
CA ILE A 775 6.29 19.65 30.18
C ILE A 775 7.78 19.34 30.02
N GLN A 776 8.12 18.05 30.07
CA GLN A 776 9.43 17.55 29.70
C GLN A 776 9.33 16.92 28.31
N ARG A 777 10.07 17.46 27.34
CA ARG A 777 10.20 16.87 26.00
C ARG A 777 11.43 15.96 25.98
N TYR A 778 11.26 14.73 25.51
CA TYR A 778 12.37 13.81 25.32
C TYR A 778 12.96 14.00 23.93
N LYS A 779 14.28 14.22 23.85
CA LYS A 779 15.00 14.30 22.57
C LYS A 779 15.73 13.01 22.23
N GLY A 780 16.21 12.30 23.24
CA GLY A 780 16.89 11.01 23.09
C GLY A 780 16.50 10.03 24.18
N LEU A 781 16.60 8.75 23.87
CA LEU A 781 16.31 7.63 24.78
C LEU A 781 17.21 7.64 26.02
N GLY A 782 18.42 8.22 25.91
CA GLY A 782 19.36 8.39 27.02
C GLY A 782 18.90 9.37 28.10
N GLU A 783 17.90 10.22 27.82
CA GLU A 783 17.30 11.15 28.80
C GLU A 783 16.28 10.46 29.71
N MET A 784 15.86 9.24 29.35
CA MET A 784 14.93 8.43 30.12
C MET A 784 15.68 7.52 31.09
N ASN A 785 15.24 7.51 32.34
CA ASN A 785 15.71 6.52 33.31
C ASN A 785 15.18 5.12 32.96
N ALA A 786 15.85 4.07 33.44
CA ALA A 786 15.50 2.68 33.15
C ALA A 786 14.03 2.33 33.38
N ASP A 787 13.45 2.80 34.50
CA ASP A 787 12.03 2.55 34.83
C ASP A 787 11.08 3.25 33.84
N GLN A 788 11.43 4.48 33.42
CA GLN A 788 10.61 5.24 32.45
C GLN A 788 10.65 4.56 31.08
N LEU A 789 11.82 4.10 30.66
CA LEU A 789 12.00 3.40 29.39
C LEU A 789 11.23 2.06 29.39
N TRP A 790 11.24 1.34 30.52
CA TRP A 790 10.43 0.14 30.71
C TRP A 790 8.93 0.45 30.56
N GLU A 791 8.40 1.34 31.39
CA GLU A 791 6.96 1.62 31.48
C GLU A 791 6.34 2.13 30.19
N THR A 792 7.14 2.79 29.35
CA THR A 792 6.65 3.48 28.14
C THR A 792 6.92 2.71 26.86
N THR A 793 8.09 2.07 26.75
CA THR A 793 8.62 1.63 25.44
C THR A 793 8.97 0.14 25.42
N MET A 794 9.26 -0.47 26.58
CA MET A 794 9.71 -1.87 26.64
C MET A 794 8.69 -2.85 27.23
N ASP A 795 7.80 -2.40 28.10
CA ASP A 795 6.76 -3.22 28.74
C ASP A 795 5.74 -3.71 27.69
N PRO A 796 5.63 -5.04 27.45
CA PRO A 796 4.67 -5.57 26.48
C PRO A 796 3.21 -5.21 26.74
N ALA A 797 2.84 -4.86 27.98
CA ALA A 797 1.48 -4.49 28.35
C ALA A 797 1.13 -3.03 28.00
N LYS A 798 2.12 -2.17 27.82
CA LYS A 798 1.94 -0.71 27.66
C LYS A 798 2.54 -0.14 26.38
N ARG A 799 3.58 -0.76 25.85
CA ARG A 799 4.33 -0.24 24.70
C ARG A 799 3.49 -0.25 23.43
N THR A 800 3.83 0.67 22.54
CA THR A 800 3.35 0.68 21.15
C THR A 800 4.52 0.36 20.21
N LEU A 801 4.33 -0.62 19.33
CA LEU A 801 5.30 -1.00 18.31
C LEU A 801 4.67 -0.84 16.92
N VAL A 802 5.40 -0.23 16.01
CA VAL A 802 5.04 -0.25 14.58
C VAL A 802 5.60 -1.54 13.99
N LYS A 803 4.72 -2.43 13.54
CA LYS A 803 5.09 -3.66 12.84
C LYS A 803 5.42 -3.31 11.39
N ILE A 804 6.59 -3.75 10.90
CA ILE A 804 6.98 -3.54 9.50
C ILE A 804 6.36 -4.63 8.63
N THR A 805 5.72 -4.22 7.55
CA THR A 805 5.14 -5.09 6.52
C THR A 805 5.79 -4.80 5.18
N LEU A 806 5.86 -5.81 4.31
CA LEU A 806 6.28 -5.66 2.92
C LEU A 806 5.08 -5.94 2.01
N GLU A 807 4.27 -4.91 1.81
CA GLU A 807 3.06 -5.00 0.98
C GLU A 807 3.40 -4.98 -0.51
N ASP A 808 4.38 -4.14 -0.87
CA ASP A 808 4.82 -3.93 -2.24
C ASP A 808 6.34 -3.97 -2.39
N VAL A 809 6.83 -5.10 -2.89
CA VAL A 809 8.25 -5.33 -3.18
C VAL A 809 8.78 -4.37 -4.26
N VAL A 810 7.97 -4.00 -5.25
CA VAL A 810 8.45 -3.16 -6.37
C VAL A 810 8.59 -1.71 -5.91
N ALA A 811 7.57 -1.15 -5.27
CA ALA A 811 7.66 0.22 -4.76
C ALA A 811 8.71 0.32 -3.65
N ALA A 812 8.79 -0.68 -2.76
CA ALA A 812 9.86 -0.74 -1.77
C ALA A 812 11.23 -0.77 -2.44
N ASP A 813 11.46 -1.62 -3.46
CA ASP A 813 12.71 -1.64 -4.23
C ASP A 813 13.03 -0.27 -4.83
N GLN A 814 12.08 0.33 -5.54
CA GLN A 814 12.27 1.64 -6.18
C GLN A 814 12.55 2.73 -5.14
N MET A 815 11.86 2.71 -4.00
CA MET A 815 12.01 3.69 -2.94
C MET A 815 13.37 3.53 -2.24
N PHE A 816 13.77 2.32 -1.88
CA PHE A 816 15.10 2.06 -1.31
C PHE A 816 16.20 2.40 -2.31
N THR A 817 16.07 2.04 -3.58
CA THR A 817 17.06 2.39 -4.61
C THR A 817 17.14 3.90 -4.85
N MET A 818 16.02 4.63 -4.90
CA MET A 818 16.01 6.08 -5.07
C MET A 818 16.61 6.81 -3.83
N LEU A 819 16.16 6.44 -2.63
CA LEU A 819 16.55 7.11 -1.39
C LEU A 819 17.95 6.70 -0.90
N MET A 820 18.39 5.47 -1.16
CA MET A 820 19.63 4.91 -0.63
C MET A 820 20.69 4.61 -1.71
N GLY A 821 20.33 4.58 -2.99
CA GLY A 821 21.21 4.27 -4.12
C GLY A 821 22.19 5.38 -4.50
N GLU A 822 22.92 5.22 -5.60
CA GLU A 822 23.97 6.17 -5.99
C GLU A 822 23.44 7.45 -6.65
N GLU A 823 22.33 7.35 -7.37
CA GLU A 823 21.71 8.45 -8.12
C GLU A 823 21.20 9.59 -7.22
N VAL A 824 21.71 10.80 -7.47
CA VAL A 824 21.39 11.99 -6.66
C VAL A 824 20.15 12.73 -7.20
N ALA A 825 20.01 12.81 -8.53
CA ALA A 825 18.94 13.56 -9.18
C ALA A 825 17.52 13.10 -8.78
N PRO A 826 17.14 11.81 -8.87
CA PRO A 826 15.78 11.37 -8.52
C PRO A 826 15.48 11.59 -7.03
N ARG A 827 16.47 11.37 -6.16
CA ARG A 827 16.35 11.66 -4.73
C ARG A 827 16.10 13.13 -4.45
N ARG A 828 16.81 14.02 -5.15
CA ARG A 828 16.63 15.46 -4.98
C ARG A 828 15.22 15.89 -5.36
N VAL A 829 14.71 15.43 -6.50
CA VAL A 829 13.33 15.70 -6.95
C VAL A 829 12.31 15.19 -5.93
N PHE A 830 12.51 13.98 -5.41
CA PHE A 830 11.67 13.42 -4.36
C PHE A 830 11.65 14.32 -3.11
N ILE A 831 12.82 14.74 -2.63
CA ILE A 831 12.93 15.64 -1.48
C ILE A 831 12.24 16.98 -1.77
N GLU A 832 12.50 17.61 -2.91
CA GLU A 832 11.89 18.89 -3.28
C GLU A 832 10.36 18.81 -3.34
N LYS A 833 9.82 17.71 -3.88
CA LYS A 833 8.37 17.47 -3.95
C LYS A 833 7.73 17.25 -2.59
N HIS A 834 8.40 16.52 -1.70
CA HIS A 834 7.81 16.06 -0.43
C HIS A 834 8.24 16.88 0.80
N ALA A 835 9.22 17.79 0.68
CA ALA A 835 9.77 18.56 1.80
C ALA A 835 8.69 19.34 2.58
N LEU A 836 7.69 19.91 1.89
CA LEU A 836 6.62 20.70 2.51
C LEU A 836 5.52 19.84 3.15
N SER A 837 5.51 18.52 2.89
CA SER A 837 4.51 17.58 3.42
C SER A 837 4.95 16.92 4.74
N VAL A 838 6.16 17.22 5.22
CA VAL A 838 6.69 16.63 6.45
C VAL A 838 6.17 17.38 7.67
N GLU A 839 5.30 16.73 8.45
CA GLU A 839 4.72 17.29 9.68
C GLU A 839 5.62 17.07 10.92
N ASN A 840 6.48 16.04 10.91
CA ASN A 840 7.28 15.61 12.07
C ASN A 840 8.79 15.75 11.81
N LEU A 841 9.26 16.96 11.50
CA LEU A 841 10.69 17.26 11.38
C LEU A 841 11.13 18.11 12.58
N ASP A 842 11.93 17.52 13.47
CA ASP A 842 12.59 18.27 14.53
C ASP A 842 13.76 19.06 13.90
N ILE A 843 13.61 20.39 13.79
CA ILE A 843 14.66 21.31 13.33
C ILE A 843 15.42 21.89 14.52
#